data_AF-A0A4U8TMN6-F1
#
_entry.id   AF-A0A4U8TMN6-F1
#
_cell.length_a   1.000
_cell.length_b   1.000
_cell.length_c   1.000
_cell.angle_alpha   90.00
_cell.angle_beta   90.00
_cell.angle_gamma   90.00
#
_symmetry.space_group_name_H-M   'P 1'
#
loop_
_entity.id
_entity.type
_entity.pdbx_description
1 polymer ?
#
loop_
_entity_poly.entity_id
_entity_poly.type
_entity_poly.pdbx_seq_one_letter_code
_entity_poly.pdbx_strand_id
1 'polypeptide(L)'
;MRIILYLIFLFSFSFASGFKINEQSLKSTALNSAYVAGAFGADSAYYNPANMGFSHVLSDKDKGDLDITFTGIYIPGFAFTTDTDTKNIGEGSINWGLSTTTTLGIDPTMASLANNLLGVDLTTPIEVPSEVKNQQGEWGFSERGALVPGSADPTFFPVPKIFYKSKTTENKWGNWNYGVSFTAPSGLAMNWNGEAGAFLRNVMIAMVEFSPSLSWNYNERIAIGVSPRILYGMGNFKNTVFVPLGTKDKPGEVITNIKDFDKIPDSMVPPAMAQLIYAVNTTTGLAGMGGLFVGGGGHYNNQLRYQMPTIFNPEAWFGMPPPDVFAPYVDDTKQIIDVTGYNAKVAEINAKIKKNWHWYQGEWDNGNLEWRYNDKTCASQTAICLPTLFNQVPNKTYKTNVDGVEHTGYKFVNGVNYCIQNGYSTSSFFGCGNLTDTMQEAKNLGAYVNCYTGTFYDINGNLQIDNPGPCAYPSPTETDADGAPRGYLPLMDAKQVANAFGMGDMEITTKLVGATKVDQTSNGADLAFGYKFAMSVRPFENRKTTLSMVYTSPVTFNLKGKLDATTYIGGSVGDVNMKADLNLATTLPSSIQIAIMHYFERLSVEFVYEKIYWSKGDKFAFNFSNPQFTPLSGMVMQFTPQQLEGMMDLADYGAVAMGDGWKDTIALRLGLTYLTQKNMLLMFSAAFDQSPVPQDKIGIPDSNAYMFGLGAQKLIGEKWNAGVGYSLALKDGRKSIYQTGGFGQLHLLSVSFSRQF
;
A
#
# COMPACT_ATOMS: atom_id res chain seq x y z
N MET A 1 29.21 26.65 44.12
CA MET A 1 28.57 25.34 43.86
C MET A 1 27.04 25.37 43.75
N ARG A 2 26.33 26.47 44.08
CA ARG A 2 24.87 26.58 43.90
C ARG A 2 24.41 27.14 42.53
N ILE A 3 25.27 27.86 41.80
CA ILE A 3 24.91 28.46 40.49
C ILE A 3 24.94 27.41 39.34
N ILE A 4 25.72 26.34 39.47
CA ILE A 4 25.80 25.26 38.46
C ILE A 4 24.55 24.37 38.47
N LEU A 5 23.88 24.20 39.63
CA LEU A 5 22.63 23.43 39.71
C LEU A 5 21.42 24.16 39.11
N TYR A 6 21.42 25.50 39.10
CA TYR A 6 20.33 26.28 38.48
C TYR A 6 20.43 26.33 36.95
N LEU A 7 21.64 26.22 36.37
CA LEU A 7 21.84 26.11 34.92
C LEU A 7 21.43 24.74 34.34
N ILE A 8 21.41 23.69 35.16
CA ILE A 8 21.00 22.33 34.74
C ILE A 8 19.46 22.18 34.70
N PHE A 9 18.71 23.02 35.44
CA PHE A 9 17.24 22.95 35.50
C PHE A 9 16.50 23.91 34.53
N LEU A 10 17.22 24.75 33.77
CA LEU A 10 16.65 25.75 32.86
C LEU A 10 16.68 25.38 31.37
N PHE A 11 17.11 24.17 31.01
CA PHE A 11 17.13 23.66 29.61
C PHE A 11 16.11 22.54 29.35
N SER A 12 14.98 22.59 30.04
CA SER A 12 13.80 21.77 29.69
C SER A 12 13.15 22.38 28.46
N PHE A 13 12.81 21.55 27.46
CA PHE A 13 12.31 21.89 26.12
C PHE A 13 13.40 22.07 25.05
N SER A 14 14.03 20.96 24.65
CA SER A 14 14.75 20.85 23.39
C SER A 14 14.83 19.37 22.88
N PHE A 15 14.67 19.13 21.57
CA PHE A 15 14.31 17.95 20.75
C PHE A 15 15.07 17.76 19.37
N ALA A 16 15.96 16.77 19.15
CA ALA A 16 16.86 16.66 17.94
C ALA A 16 16.76 15.36 17.12
N SER A 17 17.33 15.38 15.90
CA SER A 17 17.67 14.26 14.99
C SER A 17 19.12 14.40 14.44
N GLY A 18 19.88 13.33 14.13
CA GLY A 18 21.20 13.43 13.49
C GLY A 18 21.81 12.11 12.98
N PHE A 19 22.40 12.12 11.77
CA PHE A 19 22.81 10.93 10.99
C PHE A 19 24.31 10.53 11.07
N LYS A 20 25.23 11.45 11.39
CA LYS A 20 26.69 11.18 11.49
C LYS A 20 27.14 11.31 12.94
N ILE A 21 27.93 10.35 13.43
CA ILE A 21 28.52 10.38 14.78
C ILE A 21 30.04 10.41 14.62
N ASN A 22 30.66 11.56 14.88
CA ASN A 22 32.13 11.68 14.78
C ASN A 22 32.82 11.13 16.05
N GLU A 23 32.08 11.07 17.16
CA GLU A 23 32.53 10.71 18.50
C GLU A 23 32.61 9.18 18.70
N GLN A 24 33.61 8.57 18.09
CA GLN A 24 33.94 7.15 18.14
C GLN A 24 34.83 6.72 19.32
N SER A 25 35.54 7.62 20.01
CA SER A 25 36.27 7.27 21.25
C SER A 25 35.78 8.05 22.47
N LEU A 26 36.21 7.64 23.66
CA LEU A 26 36.00 8.38 24.91
C LEU A 26 36.44 9.84 24.77
N LYS A 27 37.67 10.05 24.31
CA LYS A 27 38.28 11.39 24.21
C LYS A 27 37.56 12.22 23.18
N SER A 28 37.22 11.63 22.02
CA SER A 28 36.42 12.32 21.02
C SER A 28 35.04 12.70 21.54
N THR A 29 34.40 11.85 22.34
CA THR A 29 33.11 12.18 22.97
C THR A 29 33.26 13.37 23.90
N ALA A 30 34.23 13.35 24.81
CA ALA A 30 34.47 14.46 25.73
C ALA A 30 34.91 15.76 25.04
N LEU A 31 35.60 15.64 23.90
CA LEU A 31 36.15 16.75 23.14
C LEU A 31 35.29 17.17 21.93
N ASN A 32 34.11 16.59 21.73
CA ASN A 32 33.27 16.79 20.54
C ASN A 32 34.05 16.68 19.23
N SER A 33 34.96 15.71 19.15
CA SER A 33 35.87 15.50 18.02
C SER A 33 36.88 16.64 17.75
N ALA A 34 37.12 17.55 18.71
CA ALA A 34 38.33 18.37 18.76
C ALA A 34 39.55 17.51 19.14
N TYR A 35 39.80 16.47 18.34
CA TYR A 35 40.75 15.39 18.65
C TYR A 35 41.33 14.78 17.38
N VAL A 36 42.14 15.56 16.66
CA VAL A 36 42.79 15.20 15.39
C VAL A 36 44.30 15.34 15.50
N ALA A 37 44.79 16.54 15.85
CA ALA A 37 46.19 16.80 16.13
C ALA A 37 46.61 16.24 17.50
N GLY A 38 45.69 16.17 18.47
CA GLY A 38 45.90 15.57 19.80
C GLY A 38 45.68 14.05 19.86
N ALA A 39 45.34 13.40 18.75
CA ALA A 39 45.02 11.98 18.69
C ALA A 39 46.28 11.11 18.74
N PHE A 40 46.75 10.71 19.93
CA PHE A 40 47.99 9.93 20.10
C PHE A 40 47.79 8.50 20.66
N GLY A 41 46.61 8.18 21.22
CA GLY A 41 46.33 6.87 21.83
C GLY A 41 46.00 5.76 20.82
N ALA A 42 45.49 4.61 21.27
CA ALA A 42 44.97 3.56 20.39
C ALA A 42 43.96 4.09 19.34
N ASP A 43 43.12 5.04 19.75
CA ASP A 43 42.11 5.70 18.93
C ASP A 43 42.68 6.55 17.78
N SER A 44 43.98 6.87 17.80
CA SER A 44 44.66 7.51 16.66
C SER A 44 44.61 6.66 15.38
N ALA A 45 44.50 5.33 15.49
CA ALA A 45 44.30 4.43 14.35
C ALA A 45 43.05 4.78 13.52
N TYR A 46 42.04 5.43 14.12
CA TYR A 46 40.83 5.88 13.43
C TYR A 46 40.86 7.37 13.08
N TYR A 47 41.24 8.23 14.03
CA TYR A 47 41.14 9.69 13.90
C TYR A 47 42.27 10.29 13.07
N ASN A 48 43.50 9.91 13.36
CA ASN A 48 44.69 10.42 12.70
C ASN A 48 45.80 9.37 12.73
N PRO A 49 45.82 8.44 11.76
CA PRO A 49 46.83 7.39 11.68
C PRO A 49 48.26 7.92 11.69
N ALA A 50 48.52 9.14 11.21
CA ALA A 50 49.87 9.71 11.21
C ALA A 50 50.42 9.89 12.63
N ASN A 51 49.56 10.12 13.62
CA ASN A 51 50.00 10.36 14.99
C ASN A 51 50.36 9.11 15.79
N MET A 52 50.11 7.89 15.27
CA MET A 52 50.39 6.64 16.00
C MET A 52 51.83 6.55 16.50
N GLY A 53 52.79 7.01 15.68
CA GLY A 53 54.23 6.95 15.99
C GLY A 53 54.79 8.15 16.76
N PHE A 54 53.96 9.14 17.11
CA PHE A 54 54.45 10.29 17.89
C PHE A 54 54.45 9.99 19.38
N SER A 55 55.58 10.26 20.03
CA SER A 55 55.67 10.30 21.49
C SER A 55 54.77 11.41 22.05
N HIS A 56 54.02 11.08 23.10
CA HIS A 56 53.18 12.03 23.80
C HIS A 56 53.04 11.67 25.29
N VAL A 57 52.84 12.65 26.16
CA VAL A 57 52.65 12.42 27.61
C VAL A 57 51.44 11.49 27.89
N LEU A 58 50.50 11.42 26.95
CA LEU A 58 49.28 10.61 27.05
C LEU A 58 49.36 9.26 26.33
N SER A 59 50.43 9.02 25.57
CA SER A 59 50.64 7.75 24.90
C SER A 59 52.13 7.49 24.73
N ASP A 60 52.56 6.39 25.32
CA ASP A 60 53.90 5.84 25.13
C ASP A 60 54.01 5.23 23.72
N LYS A 61 55.04 5.60 22.97
CA LYS A 61 55.27 5.08 21.62
C LYS A 61 55.91 3.68 21.62
N ASP A 62 56.50 3.28 22.75
CA ASP A 62 57.25 2.03 22.88
C ASP A 62 56.35 0.86 23.33
N LYS A 63 55.08 1.13 23.60
CA LYS A 63 54.07 0.17 24.03
C LYS A 63 52.97 -0.02 22.98
N GLY A 64 52.37 -1.21 22.97
CA GLY A 64 51.08 -1.40 22.30
C GLY A 64 49.95 -0.81 23.14
N ASP A 65 48.86 -0.40 22.51
CA ASP A 65 47.69 0.16 23.18
C ASP A 65 46.40 -0.45 22.61
N LEU A 66 45.50 -0.85 23.50
CA LEU A 66 44.17 -1.36 23.17
C LEU A 66 43.14 -0.53 23.94
N ASP A 67 42.16 0.03 23.26
CA ASP A 67 41.05 0.78 23.84
C ASP A 67 39.71 0.15 23.43
N ILE A 68 38.87 -0.12 24.41
CA ILE A 68 37.48 -0.56 24.21
C ILE A 68 36.58 0.52 24.80
N THR A 69 35.77 1.14 23.94
CA THR A 69 34.83 2.18 24.30
C THR A 69 33.40 1.70 24.06
N PHE A 70 32.51 1.91 25.03
CA PHE A 70 31.07 1.77 24.88
C PHE A 70 30.43 3.14 24.89
N THR A 71 29.70 3.48 23.84
CA THR A 71 28.93 4.74 23.76
C THR A 71 27.44 4.44 23.79
N GLY A 72 26.74 4.99 24.78
CA GLY A 72 25.29 5.11 24.77
C GLY A 72 24.88 6.38 24.03
N ILE A 73 24.12 6.22 22.95
CA ILE A 73 23.50 7.32 22.22
C ILE A 73 22.08 7.48 22.76
N TYR A 74 21.74 8.65 23.30
CA TYR A 74 20.41 8.95 23.81
C TYR A 74 19.84 10.19 23.11
N ILE A 75 18.67 10.00 22.49
CA ILE A 75 17.87 11.08 21.89
C ILE A 75 16.56 11.16 22.67
N PRO A 76 16.26 12.29 23.35
CA PRO A 76 14.98 12.48 24.02
C PRO A 76 13.84 12.49 23.02
N GLY A 77 12.69 11.94 23.41
CA GLY A 77 11.48 12.01 22.59
C GLY A 77 10.95 13.42 22.49
N PHE A 78 10.25 13.72 21.40
CA PHE A 78 9.79 15.07 21.10
C PHE A 78 8.54 15.17 20.27
N ALA A 79 7.83 16.29 20.38
CA ALA A 79 6.73 16.65 19.50
C ALA A 79 7.17 17.76 18.54
N PHE A 80 6.66 17.72 17.31
CA PHE A 80 6.91 18.71 16.28
C PHE A 80 5.65 18.92 15.42
N THR A 81 5.60 20.04 14.72
CA THR A 81 4.61 20.29 13.69
C THR A 81 5.32 20.54 12.38
N THR A 82 4.86 19.89 11.30
CA THR A 82 5.39 20.14 9.95
C THR A 82 4.49 21.14 9.27
N ASP A 83 5.05 22.30 8.91
CA ASP A 83 4.35 23.32 8.14
C ASP A 83 4.39 22.96 6.66
N THR A 84 3.24 22.54 6.12
CA THR A 84 3.07 22.28 4.69
C THR A 84 2.16 23.31 4.01
N ASP A 85 1.63 24.29 4.76
CA ASP A 85 0.68 25.31 4.26
C ASP A 85 1.27 26.14 3.10
N THR A 86 2.59 26.26 3.08
CA THR A 86 3.35 27.03 2.08
C THR A 86 3.81 26.22 0.87
N LYS A 87 3.46 24.94 0.78
CA LYS A 87 3.97 24.00 -0.25
C LYS A 87 2.84 23.42 -1.10
N ASN A 88 3.04 23.42 -2.42
CA ASN A 88 2.16 22.72 -3.35
C ASN A 88 2.41 21.20 -3.33
N ILE A 89 1.52 20.40 -3.94
CA ILE A 89 1.81 18.98 -4.21
C ILE A 89 3.07 18.87 -5.09
N GLY A 90 3.92 17.90 -4.79
CA GLY A 90 5.15 17.65 -5.55
C GLY A 90 6.34 18.48 -5.09
N GLU A 91 6.11 19.55 -4.32
CA GLU A 91 7.17 20.36 -3.71
C GLU A 91 7.67 19.77 -2.37
N GLY A 92 7.52 18.46 -2.20
CA GLY A 92 7.76 17.75 -0.94
C GLY A 92 6.76 18.19 0.13
N SER A 93 5.46 17.98 -0.11
CA SER A 93 4.39 18.21 0.86
C SER A 93 3.86 16.87 1.40
N ILE A 94 3.44 16.82 2.67
CA ILE A 94 2.77 15.66 3.29
C ILE A 94 1.27 15.66 2.97
N ASN A 95 0.76 16.66 2.24
CA ASN A 95 -0.64 16.73 1.83
C ASN A 95 -1.02 15.48 1.03
N TRP A 96 -1.84 14.62 1.63
CA TRP A 96 -2.40 13.45 1.00
C TRP A 96 -3.91 13.61 0.83
N GLY A 97 -4.42 12.92 -0.17
CA GLY A 97 -5.75 13.15 -0.69
C GLY A 97 -5.66 13.08 -2.20
N LEU A 98 -6.33 12.08 -2.78
CA LEU A 98 -6.36 11.84 -4.21
C LEU A 98 -7.78 11.98 -4.71
N SER A 99 -8.01 12.91 -5.63
CA SER A 99 -9.27 13.02 -6.34
C SER A 99 -9.16 12.28 -7.66
N THR A 100 -10.19 11.48 -7.98
CA THR A 100 -10.27 10.76 -9.25
C THR A 100 -11.49 11.22 -10.03
N THR A 101 -11.28 11.56 -11.30
CA THR A 101 -12.35 11.96 -12.22
C THR A 101 -12.29 11.04 -13.42
N THR A 102 -13.28 10.17 -13.56
CA THR A 102 -13.38 9.22 -14.67
C THR A 102 -14.33 9.76 -15.73
N THR A 103 -13.87 9.89 -16.97
CA THR A 103 -14.69 10.32 -18.11
C THR A 103 -14.78 9.19 -19.12
N LEU A 104 -16.00 8.93 -19.62
CA LEU A 104 -16.22 7.99 -20.71
C LEU A 104 -16.02 8.72 -22.03
N GLY A 105 -15.19 8.17 -22.92
CA GLY A 105 -14.90 8.69 -24.26
C GLY A 105 -16.05 8.43 -25.25
N ILE A 106 -17.25 8.86 -24.91
CA ILE A 106 -18.47 8.62 -25.69
C ILE A 106 -18.51 9.58 -26.87
N ASP A 107 -18.84 9.05 -28.05
CA ASP A 107 -19.05 9.88 -29.23
C ASP A 107 -20.13 10.96 -28.97
N PRO A 108 -19.88 12.25 -29.30
CA PRO A 108 -20.82 13.33 -29.02
C PRO A 108 -22.22 13.14 -29.61
N THR A 109 -22.32 12.44 -30.75
CA THR A 109 -23.61 12.13 -31.38
C THR A 109 -24.38 11.09 -30.57
N MET A 110 -23.70 10.09 -30.03
CA MET A 110 -24.30 9.07 -29.17
C MET A 110 -24.66 9.63 -27.79
N ALA A 111 -23.84 10.49 -27.22
CA ALA A 111 -24.15 11.19 -25.97
C ALA A 111 -25.37 12.11 -26.13
N SER A 112 -25.45 12.86 -27.24
CA SER A 112 -26.62 13.69 -27.55
C SER A 112 -27.88 12.84 -27.74
N LEU A 113 -27.76 11.66 -28.34
CA LEU A 113 -28.89 10.76 -28.52
C LEU A 113 -29.40 10.23 -27.17
N ALA A 114 -28.50 9.75 -26.30
CA ALA A 114 -28.88 9.26 -24.98
C ALA A 114 -29.57 10.36 -24.14
N ASN A 115 -29.06 11.60 -24.20
CA ASN A 115 -29.65 12.72 -23.50
C ASN A 115 -31.03 13.11 -24.07
N ASN A 116 -31.15 13.24 -25.40
CA ASN A 116 -32.38 13.69 -26.02
C ASN A 116 -33.50 12.63 -26.04
N LEU A 117 -33.15 11.36 -26.18
CA LEU A 117 -34.12 10.26 -26.34
C LEU A 117 -34.46 9.60 -25.00
N LEU A 118 -33.50 9.51 -24.08
CA LEU A 118 -33.63 8.77 -22.83
C LEU A 118 -33.47 9.66 -21.58
N GLY A 119 -33.12 10.94 -21.74
CA GLY A 119 -32.92 11.87 -20.62
C GLY A 119 -31.63 11.61 -19.81
N VAL A 120 -30.68 10.87 -20.38
CA VAL A 120 -29.46 10.42 -19.71
C VAL A 120 -28.25 11.19 -20.22
N ASP A 121 -27.60 11.98 -19.38
CA ASP A 121 -26.33 12.65 -19.72
C ASP A 121 -25.12 11.74 -19.45
N LEU A 122 -24.64 11.11 -20.51
CA LEU A 122 -23.46 10.24 -20.45
C LEU A 122 -22.12 11.00 -20.50
N THR A 123 -22.12 12.33 -20.71
CA THR A 123 -20.89 13.15 -20.75
C THR A 123 -20.42 13.59 -19.38
N THR A 124 -21.28 13.48 -18.37
CA THR A 124 -20.95 13.86 -16.99
C THR A 124 -19.85 12.94 -16.45
N PRO A 125 -18.71 13.50 -15.98
CA PRO A 125 -17.65 12.70 -15.37
C PRO A 125 -18.12 12.00 -14.10
N ILE A 126 -17.63 10.79 -13.85
CA ILE A 126 -17.73 10.15 -12.54
C ILE A 126 -16.66 10.76 -11.65
N GLU A 127 -17.09 11.61 -10.74
CA GLU A 127 -16.22 12.10 -9.67
C GLU A 127 -16.32 11.14 -8.49
N VAL A 128 -15.21 10.44 -8.22
CA VAL A 128 -15.09 9.64 -7.01
C VAL A 128 -14.14 10.38 -6.07
N PRO A 129 -14.66 10.98 -4.99
CA PRO A 129 -13.79 11.57 -3.99
C PRO A 129 -12.94 10.49 -3.33
N SER A 130 -11.75 10.86 -2.83
CA SER A 130 -10.91 10.00 -2.00
C SER A 130 -11.76 9.31 -0.93
N GLU A 131 -11.52 8.02 -0.70
CA GLU A 131 -12.16 7.25 0.39
C GLU A 131 -11.72 7.72 1.78
N VAL A 132 -10.76 8.64 1.84
CA VAL A 132 -10.24 9.19 3.09
C VAL A 132 -10.18 10.71 3.02
N LYS A 133 -10.58 11.34 4.13
CA LYS A 133 -10.47 12.79 4.32
C LYS A 133 -9.00 13.20 4.37
N ASN A 134 -8.67 14.31 3.72
CA ASN A 134 -7.36 14.94 3.81
C ASN A 134 -7.14 15.60 5.18
N GLN A 135 -5.99 16.25 5.33
CA GLN A 135 -5.57 16.90 6.57
C GLN A 135 -6.47 18.06 7.03
N GLN A 136 -7.31 18.60 6.13
CA GLN A 136 -8.30 19.64 6.41
C GLN A 136 -9.68 19.05 6.75
N GLY A 137 -9.83 17.72 6.72
CA GLY A 137 -11.11 17.04 6.94
C GLY A 137 -12.04 17.07 5.72
N GLU A 138 -11.54 17.49 4.56
CA GLU A 138 -12.25 17.52 3.29
C GLU A 138 -12.03 16.20 2.55
N TRP A 139 -13.00 15.80 1.72
CA TRP A 139 -12.85 14.59 0.88
C TRP A 139 -12.08 14.93 -0.40
N GLY A 140 -11.07 14.14 -0.74
CA GLY A 140 -10.23 14.38 -1.93
C GLY A 140 -9.02 15.27 -1.65
N PHE A 141 -8.43 15.81 -2.72
CA PHE A 141 -7.28 16.71 -2.65
C PHE A 141 -7.64 18.12 -2.12
N SER A 142 -6.75 18.75 -1.32
CA SER A 142 -6.83 20.17 -0.93
C SER A 142 -5.61 20.96 -1.43
N GLU A 143 -5.85 22.09 -2.11
CA GLU A 143 -4.80 22.98 -2.65
C GLU A 143 -3.94 23.65 -1.58
N ARG A 144 -4.49 23.82 -0.36
CA ARG A 144 -3.74 24.38 0.77
C ARG A 144 -3.11 23.25 1.57
N GLY A 145 -1.89 23.46 2.05
CA GLY A 145 -1.32 22.53 3.02
C GLY A 145 -1.96 22.60 4.39
N ALA A 146 -1.46 21.75 5.28
CA ALA A 146 -1.82 21.74 6.69
C ALA A 146 -0.59 21.81 7.61
N LEU A 147 -0.82 22.27 8.83
CA LEU A 147 0.07 22.00 9.95
C LEU A 147 -0.16 20.57 10.45
N VAL A 148 0.79 19.69 10.15
CA VAL A 148 0.67 18.27 10.46
C VAL A 148 1.46 17.96 11.75
N PRO A 149 0.79 17.51 12.83
CA PRO A 149 1.48 17.16 14.06
C PRO A 149 2.22 15.81 13.92
N GLY A 150 3.36 15.71 14.58
CA GLY A 150 4.15 14.50 14.71
C GLY A 150 4.89 14.42 16.03
N SER A 151 5.41 13.24 16.33
CA SER A 151 6.32 13.06 17.46
C SER A 151 7.37 12.01 17.16
N ALA A 152 8.42 11.96 17.96
CA ALA A 152 9.45 10.93 17.93
C ALA A 152 9.62 10.35 19.33
N ASP A 153 9.74 9.03 19.41
CA ASP A 153 9.97 8.34 20.67
C ASP A 153 11.42 8.50 21.13
N PRO A 154 11.67 8.48 22.45
CA PRO A 154 13.03 8.48 22.96
C PRO A 154 13.78 7.25 22.46
N THR A 155 15.03 7.44 22.06
CA THR A 155 15.87 6.39 21.49
C THR A 155 17.12 6.21 22.33
N PHE A 156 17.47 4.95 22.63
CA PHE A 156 18.75 4.59 23.23
C PHE A 156 19.43 3.49 22.41
N PHE A 157 20.67 3.74 21.97
CA PHE A 157 21.45 2.77 21.20
C PHE A 157 22.88 2.62 21.77
N PRO A 158 23.26 1.43 22.28
CA PRO A 158 24.61 1.16 22.73
C PRO A 158 25.51 0.72 21.57
N VAL A 159 26.72 1.29 21.51
CA VAL A 159 27.70 1.01 20.44
C VAL A 159 29.04 0.61 21.04
N PRO A 160 29.50 -0.64 20.87
CA PRO A 160 30.86 -1.04 21.19
C PRO A 160 31.83 -0.57 20.10
N LYS A 161 33.00 -0.09 20.52
CA LYS A 161 34.03 0.45 19.64
C LYS A 161 35.39 -0.04 20.14
N ILE A 162 36.26 -0.45 19.23
CA ILE A 162 37.55 -1.06 19.57
C ILE A 162 38.63 -0.38 18.77
N PHE A 163 39.72 -0.01 19.43
CA PHE A 163 40.89 0.59 18.80
C PHE A 163 42.15 -0.13 19.27
N TYR A 164 43.05 -0.40 18.35
CA TYR A 164 44.34 -1.02 18.61
C TYR A 164 45.44 -0.24 17.92
N LYS A 165 46.56 -0.07 18.61
CA LYS A 165 47.79 0.50 18.08
C LYS A 165 48.98 -0.37 18.50
N SER A 166 49.87 -0.66 17.54
CA SER A 166 51.11 -1.38 17.80
C SER A 166 52.17 -0.48 18.45
N LYS A 167 53.11 -1.11 19.16
CA LYS A 167 54.39 -0.47 19.48
C LYS A 167 55.08 0.04 18.22
N THR A 168 55.88 1.09 18.37
CA THR A 168 56.66 1.65 17.27
C THR A 168 57.80 0.72 16.90
N THR A 169 57.94 0.42 15.61
CA THR A 169 59.08 -0.32 15.08
C THR A 169 60.01 0.65 14.35
N GLU A 170 61.19 0.87 14.92
CA GLU A 170 62.17 1.81 14.39
C GLU A 170 63.08 1.13 13.35
N ASN A 171 63.33 1.80 12.22
CA ASN A 171 64.31 1.36 11.23
C ASN A 171 65.06 2.56 10.59
N LYS A 172 66.08 2.27 9.77
CA LYS A 172 66.91 3.31 9.13
C LYS A 172 66.13 4.29 8.23
N TRP A 173 64.93 3.90 7.79
CA TRP A 173 64.07 4.66 6.89
C TRP A 173 62.91 5.35 7.62
N GLY A 174 62.81 5.21 8.94
CA GLY A 174 61.79 5.83 9.80
C GLY A 174 61.10 4.85 10.75
N ASN A 175 60.12 5.37 11.46
CA ASN A 175 59.36 4.69 12.50
C ASN A 175 58.01 4.24 11.95
N TRP A 176 57.66 2.98 12.19
CA TRP A 176 56.43 2.37 11.67
C TRP A 176 55.50 1.91 12.78
N ASN A 177 54.20 2.11 12.58
CA ASN A 177 53.14 1.59 13.44
C ASN A 177 52.01 1.04 12.59
N TYR A 178 51.38 -0.05 13.03
CA TYR A 178 50.11 -0.51 12.50
C TYR A 178 49.03 -0.37 13.57
N GLY A 179 47.80 -0.17 13.13
CA GLY A 179 46.64 -0.04 13.99
C GLY A 179 45.40 -0.64 13.36
N VAL A 180 44.38 -0.85 14.16
CA VAL A 180 43.08 -1.36 13.72
C VAL A 180 42.00 -0.66 14.51
N SER A 181 40.91 -0.26 13.84
CA SER A 181 39.71 0.24 14.52
C SER A 181 38.46 -0.47 14.03
N PHE A 182 37.53 -0.73 14.95
CA PHE A 182 36.17 -1.16 14.68
C PHE A 182 35.20 -0.14 15.32
N THR A 183 34.37 0.50 14.50
CA THR A 183 33.53 1.64 14.89
C THR A 183 32.14 1.56 14.25
N ALA A 184 31.20 2.40 14.71
CA ALA A 184 29.92 2.60 14.04
C ALA A 184 29.77 4.10 13.70
N PRO A 185 30.25 4.54 12.53
CA PRO A 185 30.35 5.96 12.19
C PRO A 185 28.99 6.63 11.94
N SER A 186 27.95 5.84 11.66
CA SER A 186 26.61 6.33 11.36
C SER A 186 25.57 5.28 11.72
N GLY A 187 24.42 5.75 12.17
CA GLY A 187 23.24 4.94 12.40
C GLY A 187 22.10 5.79 12.92
N LEU A 188 20.88 5.47 12.49
CA LEU A 188 19.65 6.12 12.91
C LEU A 188 18.61 5.02 13.14
N ALA A 189 18.08 4.92 14.35
CA ALA A 189 17.02 3.99 14.70
C ALA A 189 16.03 4.72 15.60
N MET A 190 15.18 5.55 15.01
CA MET A 190 14.21 6.36 15.75
C MET A 190 12.81 6.03 15.26
N ASN A 191 11.87 5.90 16.19
CA ASN A 191 10.48 5.66 15.85
C ASN A 191 9.72 7.00 15.81
N TRP A 192 9.23 7.34 14.63
CA TRP A 192 8.46 8.54 14.38
C TRP A 192 6.97 8.19 14.36
N ASN A 193 6.18 9.05 14.99
CA ASN A 193 4.75 8.90 15.22
C ASN A 193 4.00 10.11 14.66
N GLY A 194 2.69 9.94 14.51
CA GLY A 194 1.84 10.91 13.82
C GLY A 194 2.08 10.89 12.31
N GLU A 195 1.22 11.61 11.61
CA GLU A 195 1.21 11.62 10.16
C GLU A 195 2.45 12.32 9.59
N ALA A 196 2.90 13.39 10.26
CA ALA A 196 4.14 14.06 9.91
C ALA A 196 5.40 13.19 10.09
N GLY A 197 5.33 12.16 10.94
CA GLY A 197 6.40 11.20 11.17
C GLY A 197 6.30 9.93 10.31
N ALA A 198 5.23 9.76 9.52
CA ALA A 198 4.90 8.49 8.89
C ALA A 198 5.99 7.98 7.93
N PHE A 199 6.70 8.90 7.27
CA PHE A 199 7.78 8.59 6.33
C PHE A 199 9.09 8.12 7.01
N LEU A 200 9.29 8.39 8.30
CA LEU A 200 10.43 7.89 9.08
C LEU A 200 10.02 6.86 10.14
N ARG A 201 8.76 6.43 10.12
CA ARG A 201 8.25 5.45 11.07
C ARG A 201 9.00 4.13 10.93
N ASN A 202 9.44 3.56 12.05
CA ASN A 202 10.20 2.30 12.10
C ASN A 202 11.38 2.23 11.11
N VAL A 203 12.13 3.32 10.94
CA VAL A 203 13.34 3.32 10.11
C VAL A 203 14.56 3.00 10.97
N MET A 204 15.31 1.99 10.54
CA MET A 204 16.61 1.64 11.10
C MET A 204 17.65 1.64 9.98
N ILE A 205 18.69 2.43 10.13
CA ILE A 205 19.89 2.39 9.30
C ILE A 205 21.08 2.25 10.25
N ALA A 206 22.00 1.35 9.95
CA ALA A 206 23.22 1.15 10.73
C ALA A 206 24.42 0.91 9.83
N MET A 207 25.56 1.48 10.22
CA MET A 207 26.83 1.29 9.54
C MET A 207 27.90 0.88 10.55
N VAL A 208 28.66 -0.15 10.22
CA VAL A 208 29.87 -0.56 10.95
C VAL A 208 31.08 -0.41 10.05
N GLU A 209 32.19 0.06 10.62
CA GLU A 209 33.44 0.32 9.90
C GLU A 209 34.59 -0.43 10.57
N PHE A 210 35.29 -1.21 9.76
CA PHE A 210 36.58 -1.80 10.06
C PHE A 210 37.67 -1.06 9.29
N SER A 211 38.68 -0.54 10.01
CA SER A 211 39.73 0.30 9.44
C SER A 211 41.10 -0.16 9.92
N PRO A 212 41.85 -0.97 9.14
CA PRO A 212 43.27 -1.15 9.38
C PRO A 212 44.03 0.14 9.04
N SER A 213 45.10 0.43 9.75
CA SER A 213 45.90 1.64 9.54
C SER A 213 47.39 1.36 9.60
N LEU A 214 48.15 2.14 8.83
CA LEU A 214 49.61 2.12 8.79
C LEU A 214 50.11 3.56 8.92
N SER A 215 51.16 3.73 9.70
CA SER A 215 51.80 5.02 9.95
C SER A 215 53.29 4.93 9.71
N TRP A 216 53.83 6.00 9.15
CA TRP A 216 55.26 6.24 9.01
C TRP A 216 55.60 7.60 9.61
N ASN A 217 56.66 7.67 10.39
CA ASN A 217 57.13 8.87 11.06
C ASN A 217 58.65 9.01 10.93
N TYR A 218 59.11 10.23 10.70
CA TYR A 218 60.52 10.59 10.72
C TYR A 218 60.84 11.62 11.81
N ASN A 219 61.75 11.24 12.71
CA ASN A 219 62.33 12.08 13.76
C ASN A 219 61.31 12.77 14.68
N GLU A 220 60.12 12.20 14.84
CA GLU A 220 59.00 12.81 15.57
C GLU A 220 58.67 14.24 15.11
N ARG A 221 59.00 14.58 13.85
CA ARG A 221 58.72 15.87 13.25
C ARG A 221 57.69 15.78 12.14
N ILE A 222 57.77 14.75 11.31
CA ILE A 222 56.86 14.55 10.18
C ILE A 222 56.30 13.14 10.27
N ALA A 223 54.99 13.00 10.13
CA ALA A 223 54.35 11.71 10.06
C ALA A 223 53.26 11.69 8.99
N ILE A 224 53.10 10.53 8.37
CA ILE A 224 52.11 10.23 7.35
C ILE A 224 51.41 8.95 7.77
N GLY A 225 50.09 8.89 7.59
CA GLY A 225 49.30 7.71 7.87
C GLY A 225 48.28 7.45 6.77
N VAL A 226 48.02 6.18 6.53
CA VAL A 226 47.00 5.71 5.60
C VAL A 226 46.13 4.67 6.29
N SER A 227 44.84 4.67 5.99
CA SER A 227 43.91 3.69 6.52
C SER A 227 42.84 3.34 5.50
N PRO A 228 42.86 2.13 4.93
CA PRO A 228 41.70 1.59 4.23
C PRO A 228 40.50 1.52 5.17
N ARG A 229 39.31 1.84 4.66
CA ARG A 229 38.04 1.77 5.37
C ARG A 229 37.17 0.72 4.70
N ILE A 230 36.70 -0.25 5.46
CA ILE A 230 35.77 -1.28 5.01
C ILE A 230 34.49 -1.08 5.81
N LEU A 231 33.39 -0.71 5.13
CA LEU A 231 32.14 -0.36 5.78
C LEU A 231 31.04 -1.33 5.36
N TYR A 232 30.32 -1.86 6.32
CA TYR A 232 29.09 -2.63 6.08
C TYR A 232 27.90 -1.79 6.52
N GLY A 233 27.01 -1.49 5.57
CA GLY A 233 25.79 -0.73 5.78
C GLY A 233 24.58 -1.64 5.67
N MET A 234 23.60 -1.44 6.56
CA MET A 234 22.32 -2.13 6.51
C MET A 234 21.17 -1.17 6.84
N GLY A 235 20.01 -1.41 6.24
CA GLY A 235 18.80 -0.63 6.48
C GLY A 235 17.55 -1.49 6.45
N ASN A 236 16.59 -1.15 7.31
CA ASN A 236 15.23 -1.68 7.34
C ASN A 236 14.26 -0.52 7.46
N PHE A 237 13.22 -0.51 6.63
CA PHE A 237 12.23 0.54 6.57
C PHE A 237 10.84 -0.09 6.63
N LYS A 238 9.99 0.43 7.51
CA LYS A 238 8.57 0.06 7.58
C LYS A 238 7.75 1.32 7.84
N ASN A 239 7.59 2.09 6.78
CA ASN A 239 7.10 3.46 6.78
C ASN A 239 6.00 3.67 5.73
N THR A 240 5.33 4.81 5.83
CA THR A 240 4.34 5.26 4.87
C THR A 240 4.91 6.46 4.13
N VAL A 241 4.86 6.46 2.81
CA VAL A 241 5.22 7.62 1.97
C VAL A 241 4.01 8.11 1.21
N PHE A 242 3.95 9.41 0.98
CA PHE A 242 2.90 10.05 0.21
C PHE A 242 3.46 10.39 -1.17
N VAL A 243 2.88 9.80 -2.21
CA VAL A 243 3.40 9.86 -3.57
C VAL A 243 2.44 10.66 -4.44
N PRO A 244 2.85 11.81 -4.99
CA PRO A 244 2.06 12.54 -5.97
C PRO A 244 1.82 11.72 -7.23
N LEU A 245 0.56 11.68 -7.70
CA LEU A 245 0.19 11.05 -8.98
C LEU A 245 -0.20 12.07 -10.06
N GLY A 246 -0.38 13.34 -9.70
CA GLY A 246 -0.74 14.40 -10.64
C GLY A 246 -1.07 15.72 -9.96
N THR A 247 -1.01 16.81 -10.72
CA THR A 247 -1.42 18.16 -10.30
C THR A 247 -2.64 18.61 -11.09
N LYS A 248 -3.28 19.71 -10.68
CA LYS A 248 -4.43 20.27 -11.41
C LYS A 248 -4.10 20.68 -12.84
N ASP A 249 -2.91 21.23 -13.05
CA ASP A 249 -2.44 21.67 -14.38
C ASP A 249 -1.92 20.51 -15.23
N LYS A 250 -1.43 19.44 -14.59
CA LYS A 250 -0.93 18.22 -15.24
C LYS A 250 -1.41 16.99 -14.47
N PRO A 251 -2.68 16.57 -14.66
CA PRO A 251 -3.22 15.40 -13.98
C PRO A 251 -2.50 14.13 -14.45
N GLY A 252 -2.40 13.14 -13.57
CA GLY A 252 -2.04 11.78 -13.98
C GLY A 252 -3.20 11.19 -14.76
N GLU A 253 -2.94 10.49 -15.85
CA GLU A 253 -3.99 9.93 -16.70
C GLU A 253 -3.82 8.41 -16.82
N VAL A 254 -4.84 7.68 -16.40
CA VAL A 254 -4.98 6.24 -16.66
C VAL A 254 -6.03 6.10 -17.76
N ILE A 255 -5.60 5.66 -18.94
CA ILE A 255 -6.48 5.41 -20.07
C ILE A 255 -6.67 3.91 -20.19
N THR A 256 -7.93 3.47 -20.10
CA THR A 256 -8.34 2.09 -20.34
C THR A 256 -9.35 2.04 -21.47
N ASN A 257 -9.72 0.85 -21.95
CA ASN A 257 -10.76 0.71 -22.95
C ASN A 257 -11.77 -0.34 -22.52
N ILE A 258 -13.07 -0.09 -22.76
CA ILE A 258 -14.15 -1.03 -22.42
C ILE A 258 -13.91 -2.43 -23.00
N LYS A 259 -13.30 -2.53 -24.18
CA LYS A 259 -13.02 -3.82 -24.82
C LYS A 259 -12.07 -4.70 -23.99
N ASP A 260 -11.21 -4.08 -23.17
CA ASP A 260 -10.21 -4.76 -22.35
C ASP A 260 -10.81 -5.36 -21.07
N PHE A 261 -12.07 -5.02 -20.74
CA PHE A 261 -12.76 -5.55 -19.58
C PHE A 261 -13.62 -6.76 -19.95
N ASP A 262 -13.46 -7.89 -19.24
CA ASP A 262 -14.34 -9.04 -19.40
C ASP A 262 -15.76 -8.74 -18.89
N LYS A 263 -15.84 -7.98 -17.79
CA LYS A 263 -17.06 -7.40 -17.22
C LYS A 263 -16.75 -5.98 -16.75
N ILE A 264 -17.64 -5.02 -17.02
CA ILE A 264 -17.52 -3.67 -16.47
C ILE A 264 -17.84 -3.73 -14.96
N PRO A 265 -16.91 -3.38 -14.05
CA PRO A 265 -17.18 -3.30 -12.62
C PRO A 265 -18.31 -2.30 -12.29
N ASP A 266 -19.20 -2.64 -11.37
CA ASP A 266 -20.35 -1.81 -11.02
C ASP A 266 -19.95 -0.41 -10.49
N SER A 267 -18.77 -0.30 -9.87
CA SER A 267 -18.18 0.98 -9.42
C SER A 267 -17.73 1.90 -10.56
N MET A 268 -17.62 1.38 -11.79
CA MET A 268 -17.28 2.12 -12.99
C MET A 268 -18.48 2.43 -13.88
N VAL A 269 -19.68 2.00 -13.50
CA VAL A 269 -20.90 2.32 -14.20
C VAL A 269 -21.38 3.66 -13.63
N PRO A 270 -21.26 4.79 -14.36
CA PRO A 270 -21.83 6.05 -13.90
C PRO A 270 -23.32 5.84 -13.55
N PRO A 271 -23.89 6.60 -12.61
CA PRO A 271 -25.34 6.61 -12.40
C PRO A 271 -26.11 6.78 -13.73
N ALA A 272 -25.58 7.59 -14.64
CA ALA A 272 -26.09 7.74 -16.00
C ALA A 272 -26.02 6.44 -16.84
N MET A 273 -24.94 5.68 -16.78
CA MET A 273 -24.86 4.38 -17.47
C MET A 273 -25.76 3.33 -16.83
N ALA A 274 -25.94 3.34 -15.50
CA ALA A 274 -26.89 2.45 -14.82
C ALA A 274 -28.34 2.78 -15.23
N GLN A 275 -28.67 4.06 -15.36
CA GLN A 275 -29.95 4.53 -15.89
C GLN A 275 -30.10 4.21 -17.39
N LEU A 276 -29.03 4.25 -18.19
CA LEU A 276 -29.05 3.79 -19.57
C LEU A 276 -29.33 2.29 -19.64
N ILE A 277 -28.67 1.48 -18.81
CA ILE A 277 -28.91 0.04 -18.72
C ILE A 277 -30.36 -0.24 -18.31
N TYR A 278 -30.89 0.49 -17.32
CA TYR A 278 -32.30 0.42 -16.94
C TYR A 278 -33.21 0.80 -18.11
N ALA A 279 -32.98 1.95 -18.75
CA ALA A 279 -33.79 2.44 -19.85
C ALA A 279 -33.79 1.45 -21.03
N VAL A 280 -32.62 0.98 -21.48
CA VAL A 280 -32.50 0.01 -22.57
C VAL A 280 -33.21 -1.29 -22.23
N ASN A 281 -33.07 -1.78 -21.00
CA ASN A 281 -33.71 -3.02 -20.58
C ASN A 281 -35.21 -2.87 -20.26
N THR A 282 -35.76 -1.67 -20.02
CA THR A 282 -37.16 -1.48 -19.61
C THR A 282 -38.04 -0.77 -20.63
N THR A 283 -37.45 -0.14 -21.66
CA THR A 283 -38.19 0.66 -22.65
C THR A 283 -39.20 -0.21 -23.39
N THR A 284 -40.47 0.21 -23.33
CA THR A 284 -41.56 -0.33 -24.15
C THR A 284 -41.77 0.60 -25.36
N GLY A 285 -42.25 0.08 -26.49
CA GLY A 285 -42.24 0.76 -27.78
C GLY A 285 -42.78 2.21 -27.83
N LEU A 286 -42.44 2.88 -28.95
CA LEU A 286 -42.50 4.32 -29.34
C LEU A 286 -41.20 5.13 -29.18
N ALA A 287 -40.20 4.65 -28.44
CA ALA A 287 -38.80 5.14 -28.55
C ALA A 287 -38.02 4.45 -29.70
N GLY A 288 -38.72 3.73 -30.58
CA GLY A 288 -38.18 3.11 -31.80
C GLY A 288 -37.99 4.07 -32.97
N MET A 289 -38.00 5.39 -32.74
CA MET A 289 -37.83 6.42 -33.77
C MET A 289 -36.41 6.98 -33.70
N GLY A 290 -35.46 6.21 -34.22
CA GLY A 290 -34.06 6.63 -34.33
C GLY A 290 -33.14 5.66 -35.08
N GLY A 291 -33.62 4.51 -35.55
CA GLY A 291 -32.81 3.59 -36.36
C GLY A 291 -31.79 2.74 -35.58
N LEU A 292 -31.71 2.86 -34.25
CA LEU A 292 -30.97 1.93 -33.40
C LEU A 292 -31.80 0.70 -33.10
N PHE A 293 -32.02 -0.11 -34.15
CA PHE A 293 -32.32 -1.52 -33.95
C PHE A 293 -31.03 -2.21 -33.50
N VAL A 294 -30.73 -2.10 -32.21
CA VAL A 294 -29.84 -3.09 -31.63
C VAL A 294 -30.69 -4.32 -31.39
N GLY A 295 -30.62 -5.25 -32.33
CA GLY A 295 -31.33 -6.51 -32.28
C GLY A 295 -31.04 -7.27 -30.99
N GLY A 296 -31.99 -7.21 -30.07
CA GLY A 296 -32.06 -8.02 -28.86
C GLY A 296 -33.41 -7.75 -28.22
N GLY A 297 -34.48 -8.28 -28.83
CA GLY A 297 -35.78 -8.32 -28.20
C GLY A 297 -35.65 -8.97 -26.82
N GLY A 298 -36.13 -8.31 -25.78
CA GLY A 298 -35.97 -8.80 -24.40
C GLY A 298 -36.92 -8.20 -23.39
N HIS A 299 -37.51 -7.05 -23.68
CA HIS A 299 -38.57 -6.45 -22.88
C HIS A 299 -39.82 -6.16 -23.73
N TYR A 300 -40.24 -7.13 -24.54
CA TYR A 300 -41.70 -7.31 -24.63
C TYR A 300 -42.10 -7.70 -23.22
N ASN A 301 -42.49 -6.66 -22.48
CA ASN A 301 -42.76 -6.62 -21.07
C ASN A 301 -43.31 -7.99 -20.61
N ASN A 302 -42.46 -8.82 -19.99
CA ASN A 302 -42.90 -10.11 -19.45
C ASN A 302 -44.01 -9.88 -18.42
N GLN A 303 -43.97 -8.77 -17.69
CA GLN A 303 -45.09 -8.28 -16.89
C GLN A 303 -46.37 -8.11 -17.74
N LEU A 304 -46.38 -7.45 -18.92
CA LEU A 304 -47.55 -7.35 -19.82
C LEU A 304 -47.92 -8.71 -20.45
N ARG A 305 -46.93 -9.52 -20.85
CA ARG A 305 -47.11 -10.87 -21.41
C ARG A 305 -47.88 -11.77 -20.43
N TYR A 306 -47.60 -11.65 -19.13
CA TYR A 306 -48.23 -12.43 -18.06
C TYR A 306 -49.39 -11.72 -17.34
N GLN A 307 -49.53 -10.39 -17.47
CA GLN A 307 -50.68 -9.61 -16.97
C GLN A 307 -51.86 -9.58 -17.95
N MET A 308 -51.70 -10.04 -19.19
CA MET A 308 -52.85 -10.19 -20.09
C MET A 308 -53.85 -11.19 -19.47
N PRO A 309 -55.09 -10.77 -19.19
CA PRO A 309 -56.09 -11.61 -18.54
C PRO A 309 -56.70 -12.56 -19.58
N THR A 310 -55.90 -13.50 -20.09
CA THR A 310 -56.45 -14.69 -20.72
C THR A 310 -56.68 -15.71 -19.61
N ILE A 311 -57.93 -16.17 -19.48
CA ILE A 311 -58.38 -17.14 -18.47
C ILE A 311 -57.55 -18.45 -18.49
N PHE A 312 -56.73 -18.65 -19.53
CA PHE A 312 -55.74 -19.71 -19.65
C PHE A 312 -54.43 -19.15 -20.23
N ASN A 313 -53.37 -19.05 -19.42
CA ASN A 313 -52.01 -18.81 -19.92
C ASN A 313 -51.28 -20.17 -20.05
N PRO A 314 -51.09 -20.71 -21.27
CA PRO A 314 -50.45 -22.00 -21.49
C PRO A 314 -48.98 -22.02 -21.04
N GLU A 315 -48.34 -20.86 -20.87
CA GLU A 315 -46.96 -20.76 -20.41
C GLU A 315 -46.84 -20.99 -18.89
N ALA A 316 -47.88 -20.68 -18.11
CA ALA A 316 -47.94 -20.98 -16.67
C ALA A 316 -47.99 -22.49 -16.37
N TRP A 317 -48.36 -23.33 -17.33
CA TRP A 317 -48.36 -24.79 -17.19
C TRP A 317 -46.96 -25.38 -17.05
N PHE A 318 -45.95 -24.72 -17.61
CA PHE A 318 -44.58 -25.23 -17.61
C PHE A 318 -43.76 -24.78 -16.38
N GLY A 319 -44.43 -24.27 -15.34
CA GLY A 319 -43.78 -23.89 -14.10
C GLY A 319 -43.22 -22.47 -14.11
N MET A 320 -43.75 -21.58 -14.95
CA MET A 320 -43.26 -20.20 -15.02
C MET A 320 -43.77 -19.41 -13.80
N PRO A 321 -42.87 -18.86 -12.96
CA PRO A 321 -43.26 -18.00 -11.84
C PRO A 321 -43.93 -16.71 -12.32
N PRO A 322 -44.75 -16.04 -11.48
CA PRO A 322 -45.22 -14.70 -11.76
C PRO A 322 -44.06 -13.68 -11.85
N PRO A 323 -44.26 -12.58 -12.58
CA PRO A 323 -43.20 -11.60 -12.84
C PRO A 323 -42.64 -10.89 -11.58
N ASP A 324 -43.36 -10.93 -10.46
CA ASP A 324 -42.96 -10.35 -9.17
C ASP A 324 -41.77 -11.06 -8.52
N VAL A 325 -41.44 -12.29 -8.94
CA VAL A 325 -40.21 -12.99 -8.53
C VAL A 325 -38.94 -12.21 -8.89
N PHE A 326 -39.02 -11.32 -9.88
CA PHE A 326 -37.91 -10.45 -10.25
C PHE A 326 -37.89 -9.08 -9.55
N ALA A 327 -38.94 -8.74 -8.79
CA ALA A 327 -39.02 -7.47 -8.07
C ALA A 327 -37.81 -7.17 -7.15
N PRO A 328 -37.17 -8.15 -6.48
CA PRO A 328 -35.97 -7.89 -5.68
C PRO A 328 -34.75 -7.41 -6.49
N TYR A 329 -34.73 -7.65 -7.80
CA TYR A 329 -33.60 -7.30 -8.68
C TYR A 329 -33.84 -6.00 -9.45
N VAL A 330 -35.00 -5.35 -9.29
CA VAL A 330 -35.40 -4.13 -10.00
C VAL A 330 -35.77 -3.06 -8.98
N ASP A 331 -35.08 -1.92 -9.01
CA ASP A 331 -35.43 -0.74 -8.23
C ASP A 331 -36.00 0.33 -9.17
N ASP A 332 -37.32 0.32 -9.34
CA ASP A 332 -38.04 1.28 -10.19
C ASP A 332 -37.93 2.73 -9.69
N THR A 333 -37.70 2.93 -8.39
CA THR A 333 -37.59 4.27 -7.81
C THR A 333 -36.24 4.90 -8.16
N LYS A 334 -35.17 4.10 -8.20
CA LYS A 334 -33.83 4.56 -8.57
C LYS A 334 -33.51 4.40 -10.05
N GLN A 335 -34.39 3.73 -10.80
CA GLN A 335 -34.16 3.34 -12.20
C GLN A 335 -32.86 2.52 -12.35
N ILE A 336 -32.70 1.47 -11.54
CA ILE A 336 -31.53 0.58 -11.55
C ILE A 336 -32.00 -0.89 -11.55
N ILE A 337 -31.27 -1.78 -12.24
CA ILE A 337 -31.50 -3.23 -12.26
C ILE A 337 -30.21 -3.98 -11.91
N ASP A 338 -30.28 -4.95 -11.00
CA ASP A 338 -29.23 -5.97 -10.82
C ASP A 338 -29.32 -7.01 -11.95
N VAL A 339 -28.71 -6.67 -13.09
CA VAL A 339 -28.71 -7.53 -14.29
C VAL A 339 -28.04 -8.89 -14.01
N THR A 340 -27.02 -8.93 -13.15
CA THR A 340 -26.30 -10.18 -12.86
C THR A 340 -27.18 -11.13 -12.05
N GLY A 341 -27.78 -10.64 -10.96
CA GLY A 341 -28.71 -11.41 -10.14
C GLY A 341 -29.97 -11.81 -10.91
N TYR A 342 -30.52 -10.89 -11.73
CA TYR A 342 -31.67 -11.17 -12.59
C TYR A 342 -31.36 -12.30 -13.58
N ASN A 343 -30.25 -12.21 -14.33
CA ASN A 343 -29.89 -13.21 -15.34
C ASN A 343 -29.55 -14.57 -14.72
N ALA A 344 -28.92 -14.58 -13.54
CA ALA A 344 -28.72 -15.81 -12.77
C ALA A 344 -30.05 -16.46 -12.38
N LYS A 345 -31.02 -15.65 -11.93
CA LYS A 345 -32.35 -16.13 -11.57
C LYS A 345 -33.13 -16.64 -12.78
N VAL A 346 -33.04 -15.95 -13.92
CA VAL A 346 -33.60 -16.39 -15.20
C VAL A 346 -33.01 -17.74 -15.64
N ALA A 347 -31.68 -17.90 -15.57
CA ALA A 347 -31.03 -19.16 -15.93
C ALA A 347 -31.49 -20.32 -15.05
N GLU A 348 -31.62 -20.11 -13.74
CA GLU A 348 -32.15 -21.09 -12.79
C GLU A 348 -33.60 -21.50 -13.14
N ILE A 349 -34.48 -20.53 -13.35
CA ILE A 349 -35.89 -20.76 -13.69
C ILE A 349 -36.01 -21.49 -15.04
N ASN A 350 -35.28 -21.03 -16.06
CA ASN A 350 -35.31 -21.63 -17.40
C ASN A 350 -34.79 -23.08 -17.41
N ALA A 351 -33.73 -23.37 -16.64
CA ALA A 351 -33.23 -24.74 -16.51
C ALA A 351 -34.30 -25.66 -15.90
N LYS A 352 -35.06 -25.18 -14.92
CA LYS A 352 -36.17 -25.95 -14.31
C LYS A 352 -37.33 -26.14 -15.30
N ILE A 353 -37.71 -25.11 -16.06
CA ILE A 353 -38.73 -25.20 -17.11
C ILE A 353 -38.36 -26.26 -18.15
N LYS A 354 -37.13 -26.20 -18.68
CA LYS A 354 -36.63 -27.18 -19.67
C LYS A 354 -36.58 -28.60 -19.10
N LYS A 355 -36.12 -28.76 -17.85
CA LYS A 355 -36.10 -30.06 -17.16
C LYS A 355 -37.52 -30.64 -17.03
N ASN A 356 -38.49 -29.83 -16.61
CA ASN A 356 -39.89 -30.26 -16.49
C ASN A 356 -40.46 -30.62 -17.87
N TRP A 357 -40.21 -29.78 -18.88
CA TRP A 357 -40.63 -30.04 -20.26
C TRP A 357 -40.13 -31.38 -20.79
N HIS A 358 -38.84 -31.67 -20.66
CA HIS A 358 -38.26 -32.94 -21.10
C HIS A 358 -38.80 -34.13 -20.31
N TRP A 359 -39.11 -33.95 -19.02
CA TRP A 359 -39.76 -34.99 -18.23
C TRP A 359 -41.18 -35.31 -18.76
N TYR A 360 -42.01 -34.29 -18.99
CA TYR A 360 -43.35 -34.49 -19.56
C TYR A 360 -43.31 -35.10 -20.96
N GLN A 361 -42.35 -34.68 -21.80
CA GLN A 361 -42.11 -35.32 -23.10
C GLN A 361 -41.70 -36.79 -22.96
N GLY A 362 -40.82 -37.12 -22.01
CA GLY A 362 -40.40 -38.51 -21.77
C GLY A 362 -41.54 -39.39 -21.25
N GLU A 363 -42.35 -38.90 -20.30
CA GLU A 363 -43.53 -39.62 -19.80
C GLU A 363 -44.60 -39.81 -20.89
N TRP A 364 -44.68 -38.85 -21.82
CA TRP A 364 -45.50 -38.93 -23.01
C TRP A 364 -45.03 -40.04 -23.95
N ASP A 365 -43.76 -40.03 -24.34
CA ASP A 365 -43.17 -41.00 -25.26
C ASP A 365 -43.18 -42.43 -24.69
N ASN A 366 -43.09 -42.57 -23.37
CA ASN A 366 -43.18 -43.85 -22.66
C ASN A 366 -44.62 -44.36 -22.46
N GLY A 367 -45.64 -43.62 -22.90
CA GLY A 367 -47.05 -44.01 -22.82
C GLY A 367 -47.64 -43.95 -21.42
N ASN A 368 -46.97 -43.29 -20.47
CA ASN A 368 -47.47 -43.07 -19.11
C ASN A 368 -48.44 -41.89 -19.04
N LEU A 369 -48.39 -40.99 -20.03
CA LEU A 369 -49.37 -39.94 -20.28
C LEU A 369 -50.18 -40.32 -21.52
N GLU A 370 -51.51 -40.24 -21.46
CA GLU A 370 -52.41 -40.59 -22.55
C GLU A 370 -53.21 -39.34 -22.97
N TRP A 371 -53.15 -38.95 -24.25
CA TRP A 371 -54.07 -37.95 -24.82
C TRP A 371 -55.41 -38.64 -24.97
N ARG A 372 -56.42 -38.26 -24.18
CA ARG A 372 -57.79 -38.72 -24.45
C ARG A 372 -58.55 -37.65 -25.21
N TYR A 373 -58.92 -38.01 -26.43
CA TYR A 373 -59.83 -37.25 -27.26
C TYR A 373 -61.24 -37.40 -26.67
N ASN A 374 -61.85 -36.29 -26.23
CA ASN A 374 -63.24 -36.31 -25.80
C ASN A 374 -64.14 -36.13 -27.03
N ASP A 375 -64.80 -37.20 -27.45
CA ASP A 375 -65.49 -37.30 -28.74
C ASP A 375 -66.91 -36.69 -28.76
N LYS A 376 -67.37 -36.04 -27.67
CA LYS A 376 -68.79 -35.65 -27.58
C LYS A 376 -69.19 -34.21 -27.30
N THR A 377 -68.30 -33.25 -27.05
CA THR A 377 -68.78 -31.83 -26.92
C THR A 377 -67.82 -30.70 -27.32
N CYS A 378 -66.62 -30.97 -27.83
CA CYS A 378 -65.80 -29.92 -28.48
C CYS A 378 -65.01 -30.55 -29.62
N ALA A 379 -65.23 -30.08 -30.86
CA ALA A 379 -64.40 -30.48 -31.98
C ALA A 379 -62.94 -30.04 -31.72
N SER A 380 -62.02 -31.00 -31.80
CA SER A 380 -60.56 -30.89 -31.66
C SER A 380 -60.03 -30.28 -30.35
N GLN A 381 -60.04 -31.04 -29.25
CA GLN A 381 -59.29 -30.67 -28.05
C GLN A 381 -58.66 -31.90 -27.36
N THR A 382 -57.41 -31.73 -26.96
CA THR A 382 -56.55 -32.70 -26.29
C THR A 382 -56.24 -32.16 -24.90
N ALA A 383 -56.55 -32.93 -23.83
CA ALA A 383 -56.29 -32.56 -22.45
C ALA A 383 -55.39 -33.61 -21.76
N ILE A 384 -54.46 -33.15 -20.91
CA ILE A 384 -53.62 -34.00 -20.07
C ILE A 384 -54.39 -34.29 -18.78
N CYS A 385 -54.69 -35.56 -18.49
CA CYS A 385 -55.33 -35.96 -17.22
C CYS A 385 -54.29 -36.53 -16.25
N LEU A 386 -54.20 -35.95 -15.05
CA LEU A 386 -53.39 -36.49 -13.95
C LEU A 386 -54.16 -37.59 -13.18
N PRO A 387 -53.48 -38.63 -12.65
CA PRO A 387 -54.12 -39.72 -11.95
C PRO A 387 -54.61 -39.31 -10.56
N THR A 388 -55.89 -39.56 -10.25
CA THR A 388 -56.43 -39.51 -8.90
C THR A 388 -56.80 -40.92 -8.43
N LEU A 389 -56.22 -41.35 -7.31
CA LEU A 389 -56.65 -42.52 -6.56
C LEU A 389 -58.05 -42.22 -6.02
N PHE A 390 -59.10 -42.87 -6.54
CA PHE A 390 -60.29 -43.35 -5.80
C PHE A 390 -61.43 -43.67 -6.79
N ASN A 391 -61.49 -44.92 -7.29
CA ASN A 391 -62.69 -45.76 -7.19
C ASN A 391 -62.41 -47.23 -7.54
N GLN A 392 -63.19 -48.15 -6.97
CA GLN A 392 -63.06 -49.60 -7.19
C GLN A 392 -63.64 -50.01 -8.56
N VAL A 393 -62.77 -50.13 -9.56
CA VAL A 393 -63.01 -50.89 -10.80
C VAL A 393 -61.86 -51.90 -10.90
N PRO A 394 -62.01 -53.11 -11.50
CA PRO A 394 -60.98 -54.14 -11.40
C PRO A 394 -59.64 -53.68 -11.98
N ASN A 395 -58.72 -53.24 -11.13
CA ASN A 395 -57.42 -52.74 -11.53
C ASN A 395 -56.56 -53.88 -12.09
N LYS A 396 -55.94 -53.67 -13.26
CA LYS A 396 -54.68 -54.36 -13.56
C LYS A 396 -53.55 -53.54 -12.92
N THR A 397 -52.82 -54.17 -12.01
CA THR A 397 -51.59 -53.61 -11.43
C THR A 397 -50.42 -53.83 -12.38
N TYR A 398 -49.47 -52.90 -12.38
CA TYR A 398 -48.14 -53.08 -12.95
C TYR A 398 -47.09 -52.68 -11.93
N LYS A 399 -45.88 -53.21 -12.06
CA LYS A 399 -44.76 -52.87 -11.20
C LYS A 399 -43.76 -52.03 -11.97
N THR A 400 -43.25 -50.97 -11.36
CA THR A 400 -42.21 -50.10 -11.91
C THR A 400 -41.16 -49.83 -10.84
N ASN A 401 -39.93 -49.54 -11.24
CA ASN A 401 -38.81 -49.34 -10.33
C ASN A 401 -38.29 -47.91 -10.47
N VAL A 402 -38.32 -47.13 -9.39
CA VAL A 402 -37.89 -45.73 -9.34
C VAL A 402 -36.82 -45.64 -8.26
N ASP A 403 -35.64 -45.15 -8.62
CA ASP A 403 -34.47 -45.03 -7.74
C ASP A 403 -34.07 -46.33 -7.00
N GLY A 404 -34.28 -47.47 -7.65
CA GLY A 404 -33.90 -48.80 -7.13
C GLY A 404 -34.93 -49.41 -6.17
N VAL A 405 -36.07 -48.76 -5.94
CA VAL A 405 -37.18 -49.28 -5.14
C VAL A 405 -38.37 -49.65 -6.04
N GLU A 406 -38.90 -50.85 -5.86
CA GLU A 406 -40.00 -51.39 -6.67
C GLU A 406 -41.37 -50.90 -6.14
N HIS A 407 -42.09 -50.16 -6.97
CA HIS A 407 -43.42 -49.62 -6.70
C HIS A 407 -44.49 -50.30 -7.55
N THR A 408 -45.70 -50.46 -7.00
CA THR A 408 -46.85 -51.01 -7.72
C THR A 408 -47.81 -49.89 -8.12
N GLY A 409 -48.05 -49.71 -9.42
CA GLY A 409 -49.01 -48.77 -9.99
C GLY A 409 -50.31 -49.46 -10.45
N TYR A 410 -51.38 -48.68 -10.63
CA TYR A 410 -52.71 -49.16 -11.04
C TYR A 410 -53.15 -48.55 -12.38
N LYS A 411 -53.75 -49.34 -13.28
CA LYS A 411 -54.31 -48.89 -14.58
C LYS A 411 -55.84 -48.95 -14.58
N PHE A 412 -56.52 -47.83 -14.92
CA PHE A 412 -57.98 -47.72 -14.95
C PHE A 412 -58.61 -48.06 -16.32
N VAL A 413 -59.81 -48.65 -16.30
CA VAL A 413 -60.71 -48.84 -17.45
C VAL A 413 -62.08 -48.23 -17.09
N ASN A 414 -62.52 -47.22 -17.86
CA ASN A 414 -63.75 -46.41 -17.78
C ASN A 414 -63.94 -45.48 -16.57
N GLY A 415 -64.30 -44.22 -16.86
CA GLY A 415 -64.13 -43.08 -15.95
C GLY A 415 -65.37 -42.57 -15.21
N VAL A 416 -65.14 -41.65 -14.27
CA VAL A 416 -65.79 -40.35 -13.97
C VAL A 416 -64.93 -39.71 -12.86
N ASN A 417 -64.55 -38.42 -12.95
CA ASN A 417 -63.70 -37.74 -11.95
C ASN A 417 -64.32 -36.42 -11.42
N TYR A 418 -64.14 -36.18 -10.11
CA TYR A 418 -64.55 -35.00 -9.34
C TYR A 418 -63.34 -34.14 -8.91
N CYS A 419 -63.56 -32.83 -8.70
CA CYS A 419 -62.57 -31.74 -8.62
C CYS A 419 -62.23 -31.25 -7.18
N ILE A 420 -61.10 -30.55 -7.00
CA ILE A 420 -60.81 -29.66 -5.84
C ILE A 420 -60.20 -28.32 -6.31
N GLN A 421 -60.62 -27.25 -5.61
CA GLN A 421 -60.49 -25.81 -5.84
C GLN A 421 -59.10 -25.18 -5.59
N ASN A 422 -58.89 -24.05 -6.27
CA ASN A 422 -57.80 -23.08 -6.11
C ASN A 422 -57.80 -22.35 -4.75
N GLY A 423 -56.58 -22.03 -4.30
CA GLY A 423 -56.30 -20.85 -3.47
C GLY A 423 -56.48 -21.06 -1.97
N TYR A 424 -55.37 -20.95 -1.23
CA TYR A 424 -55.21 -21.11 0.22
C TYR A 424 -55.11 -22.54 0.74
N SER A 425 -53.99 -22.82 1.42
CA SER A 425 -53.62 -24.11 1.97
C SER A 425 -54.72 -24.70 2.86
N THR A 426 -55.06 -25.98 2.67
CA THR A 426 -55.18 -26.96 3.76
C THR A 426 -55.50 -28.33 3.17
N SER A 427 -54.56 -29.27 3.28
CA SER A 427 -54.77 -30.69 3.62
C SER A 427 -53.70 -31.58 3.01
N SER A 428 -53.00 -32.27 3.90
CA SER A 428 -52.06 -33.35 3.66
C SER A 428 -52.76 -34.64 3.18
N PHE A 429 -53.84 -34.53 2.38
CA PHE A 429 -54.76 -35.65 2.12
C PHE A 429 -55.10 -35.89 0.63
N PHE A 430 -54.62 -35.05 -0.30
CA PHE A 430 -54.93 -35.20 -1.73
C PHE A 430 -53.65 -35.33 -2.60
N GLY A 431 -53.18 -36.57 -2.75
CA GLY A 431 -52.78 -37.15 -4.05
C GLY A 431 -51.57 -36.63 -4.84
N CYS A 432 -50.88 -35.55 -4.49
CA CYS A 432 -49.64 -35.11 -5.19
C CYS A 432 -48.35 -35.70 -4.56
N GLY A 433 -48.39 -36.94 -4.07
CA GLY A 433 -47.39 -37.50 -3.15
C GLY A 433 -45.99 -37.73 -3.70
N ASN A 434 -45.81 -37.85 -5.03
CA ASN A 434 -44.49 -38.09 -5.64
C ASN A 434 -43.83 -36.83 -6.27
N LEU A 435 -44.45 -35.66 -6.12
CA LEU A 435 -43.88 -34.37 -6.57
C LEU A 435 -43.48 -33.48 -5.40
N THR A 436 -43.52 -34.00 -4.16
CA THR A 436 -43.38 -33.22 -2.92
C THR A 436 -42.14 -32.34 -2.89
N ASP A 437 -40.97 -32.88 -3.25
CA ASP A 437 -39.72 -32.11 -3.28
C ASP A 437 -39.72 -31.08 -4.42
N THR A 438 -40.32 -31.42 -5.56
CA THR A 438 -40.41 -30.51 -6.72
C THR A 438 -41.40 -29.38 -6.49
N MET A 439 -42.53 -29.63 -5.81
CA MET A 439 -43.52 -28.63 -5.43
C MET A 439 -42.98 -27.71 -4.32
N GLN A 440 -42.23 -28.27 -3.37
CA GLN A 440 -41.59 -27.50 -2.30
C GLN A 440 -40.44 -26.64 -2.85
N GLU A 441 -39.61 -27.16 -3.75
CA GLU A 441 -38.60 -26.40 -4.49
C GLU A 441 -39.23 -25.33 -5.39
N ALA A 442 -40.27 -25.66 -6.16
CA ALA A 442 -40.97 -24.69 -7.03
C ALA A 442 -41.55 -23.54 -6.20
N LYS A 443 -42.18 -23.85 -5.05
CA LYS A 443 -42.67 -22.85 -4.10
C LYS A 443 -41.55 -21.96 -3.55
N ASN A 444 -40.38 -22.53 -3.24
CA ASN A 444 -39.22 -21.75 -2.77
C ASN A 444 -38.61 -20.87 -3.88
N LEU A 445 -38.82 -21.21 -5.15
CA LEU A 445 -38.37 -20.46 -6.32
C LEU A 445 -39.42 -19.47 -6.87
N GLY A 446 -40.62 -19.43 -6.28
CA GLY A 446 -41.77 -18.66 -6.75
C GLY A 446 -42.48 -19.27 -7.98
N ALA A 447 -42.08 -20.45 -8.44
CA ALA A 447 -42.69 -21.15 -9.56
C ALA A 447 -44.00 -21.85 -9.16
N TYR A 448 -45.02 -21.79 -10.02
CA TYR A 448 -46.32 -22.45 -9.81
C TYR A 448 -46.46 -23.65 -10.74
N VAL A 449 -46.77 -24.82 -10.19
CA VAL A 449 -47.21 -25.98 -10.99
C VAL A 449 -48.72 -25.87 -11.14
N ASN A 450 -49.21 -25.65 -12.37
CA ASN A 450 -50.65 -25.55 -12.63
C ASN A 450 -51.26 -26.94 -12.79
N CYS A 451 -52.21 -27.30 -11.91
CA CYS A 451 -53.08 -28.45 -12.05
C CYS A 451 -54.50 -27.93 -12.31
N TYR A 452 -55.04 -28.06 -13.53
CA TYR A 452 -56.38 -27.56 -13.85
C TYR A 452 -57.43 -28.66 -14.11
N THR A 453 -58.70 -28.36 -13.77
CA THR A 453 -59.93 -29.17 -13.96
C THR A 453 -61.11 -28.30 -14.44
N GLY A 454 -62.02 -28.83 -15.28
CA GLY A 454 -63.35 -28.22 -15.63
C GLY A 454 -64.16 -29.10 -16.62
N THR A 455 -65.51 -29.18 -16.70
CA THR A 455 -66.64 -28.35 -16.21
C THR A 455 -67.97 -29.17 -16.12
N PHE A 456 -69.08 -28.51 -15.70
CA PHE A 456 -70.30 -29.02 -15.02
C PHE A 456 -71.55 -29.28 -15.88
N TYR A 457 -72.47 -30.10 -15.34
CA TYR A 457 -73.83 -30.36 -15.82
C TYR A 457 -74.87 -29.88 -14.79
N ASP A 458 -76.04 -29.44 -15.24
CA ASP A 458 -77.17 -29.23 -14.31
C ASP A 458 -77.81 -30.56 -13.87
N ILE A 459 -78.83 -30.50 -12.98
CA ILE A 459 -79.43 -31.69 -12.36
C ILE A 459 -80.13 -32.62 -13.38
N ASN A 460 -80.33 -32.15 -14.60
CA ASN A 460 -80.93 -32.90 -15.70
C ASN A 460 -79.89 -33.35 -16.74
N GLY A 461 -78.59 -33.12 -16.50
CA GLY A 461 -77.52 -33.50 -17.41
C GLY A 461 -77.35 -32.55 -18.60
N ASN A 462 -77.92 -31.34 -18.55
CA ASN A 462 -77.74 -30.36 -19.62
C ASN A 462 -76.51 -29.48 -19.33
N LEU A 463 -75.72 -29.30 -20.39
CA LEU A 463 -74.56 -28.43 -20.42
C LEU A 463 -75.02 -26.97 -20.42
N GLN A 464 -74.53 -26.18 -19.47
CA GLN A 464 -74.81 -24.74 -19.41
C GLN A 464 -73.83 -24.02 -20.36
N ILE A 465 -74.35 -23.38 -21.43
CA ILE A 465 -73.58 -22.84 -22.57
C ILE A 465 -73.47 -21.31 -22.64
N ASP A 466 -74.02 -20.56 -21.68
CA ASP A 466 -74.05 -19.09 -21.79
C ASP A 466 -72.75 -18.40 -21.33
N ASN A 467 -71.64 -19.13 -21.20
CA ASN A 467 -70.31 -18.53 -21.15
C ASN A 467 -69.24 -19.48 -21.72
N PRO A 468 -68.78 -19.30 -22.97
CA PRO A 468 -67.80 -20.20 -23.59
C PRO A 468 -66.38 -19.84 -23.12
N GLY A 469 -65.74 -20.72 -22.35
CA GLY A 469 -64.31 -20.65 -22.07
C GLY A 469 -63.49 -21.36 -23.16
N PRO A 470 -62.39 -20.76 -23.68
CA PRO A 470 -61.61 -21.35 -24.77
C PRO A 470 -60.65 -22.43 -24.26
N CYS A 471 -60.79 -23.66 -24.73
CA CYS A 471 -59.77 -24.70 -24.51
C CYS A 471 -58.79 -24.71 -25.69
N ALA A 472 -57.51 -24.44 -25.39
CA ALA A 472 -56.41 -24.44 -26.33
C ALA A 472 -55.53 -25.69 -26.15
N TYR A 473 -54.98 -26.19 -27.25
CA TYR A 473 -53.83 -27.11 -27.24
C TYR A 473 -52.69 -26.46 -26.43
N PRO A 474 -52.04 -27.13 -25.47
CA PRO A 474 -50.89 -26.55 -24.77
C PRO A 474 -49.69 -26.56 -25.71
N SER A 475 -49.65 -25.61 -26.63
CA SER A 475 -48.45 -25.26 -27.38
C SER A 475 -47.99 -23.90 -26.84
N PRO A 476 -46.76 -23.81 -26.29
CA PRO A 476 -46.17 -22.52 -25.97
C PRO A 476 -46.27 -21.61 -27.19
N THR A 477 -46.61 -20.34 -26.99
CA THR A 477 -46.70 -19.39 -28.10
C THR A 477 -45.34 -19.14 -28.77
N GLU A 478 -44.25 -19.45 -28.04
CA GLU A 478 -42.88 -19.37 -28.50
C GLU A 478 -42.06 -20.56 -28.02
N THR A 479 -41.18 -21.06 -28.89
CA THR A 479 -40.24 -22.13 -28.57
C THR A 479 -38.81 -21.70 -28.86
N ASP A 480 -37.87 -22.31 -28.14
CA ASP A 480 -36.44 -22.25 -28.44
C ASP A 480 -36.11 -23.16 -29.64
N ALA A 481 -34.88 -23.07 -30.16
CA ALA A 481 -34.44 -23.88 -31.31
C ALA A 481 -34.47 -25.41 -31.05
N ASP A 482 -34.51 -25.81 -29.78
CA ASP A 482 -34.63 -27.20 -29.30
C ASP A 482 -36.11 -27.67 -29.18
N GLY A 483 -37.08 -26.80 -29.51
CA GLY A 483 -38.51 -27.09 -29.43
C GLY A 483 -39.09 -27.01 -28.01
N ALA A 484 -38.30 -26.63 -27.00
CA ALA A 484 -38.77 -26.40 -25.64
C ALA A 484 -39.53 -25.06 -25.51
N PRO A 485 -40.47 -24.93 -24.56
CA PRO A 485 -41.10 -23.65 -24.24
C PRO A 485 -40.04 -22.58 -23.97
N ARG A 486 -40.16 -21.43 -24.63
CA ARG A 486 -39.23 -20.32 -24.41
C ARG A 486 -39.41 -19.79 -22.98
N GLY A 487 -38.30 -19.74 -22.23
CA GLY A 487 -38.26 -19.21 -20.87
C GLY A 487 -38.15 -17.68 -20.80
N TYR A 488 -37.83 -17.16 -19.61
CA TYR A 488 -37.51 -15.73 -19.44
C TYR A 488 -36.25 -15.36 -20.24
N LEU A 489 -36.23 -14.19 -20.85
CA LEU A 489 -35.03 -13.70 -21.57
C LEU A 489 -34.05 -13.04 -20.59
N PRO A 490 -32.73 -13.26 -20.75
CA PRO A 490 -31.75 -12.51 -20.02
C PRO A 490 -31.73 -11.05 -20.49
N LEU A 491 -31.44 -10.13 -19.57
CA LEU A 491 -31.23 -8.71 -19.83
C LEU A 491 -29.83 -8.47 -20.40
N MET A 492 -29.69 -7.38 -21.17
CA MET A 492 -28.38 -6.96 -21.66
C MET A 492 -27.52 -6.45 -20.50
N ASP A 493 -26.31 -7.00 -20.38
CA ASP A 493 -25.30 -6.49 -19.46
C ASP A 493 -24.69 -5.17 -19.95
N ALA A 494 -23.91 -4.51 -19.08
CA ALA A 494 -23.30 -3.22 -19.37
C ALA A 494 -22.43 -3.22 -20.64
N LYS A 495 -21.74 -4.34 -20.95
CA LYS A 495 -20.88 -4.48 -22.13
C LYS A 495 -21.72 -4.68 -23.40
N GLN A 496 -22.81 -5.44 -23.30
CA GLN A 496 -23.77 -5.62 -24.39
C GLN A 496 -24.48 -4.30 -24.72
N VAL A 497 -24.93 -3.55 -23.70
CA VAL A 497 -25.49 -2.20 -23.88
C VAL A 497 -24.44 -1.24 -24.45
N ALA A 498 -23.18 -1.31 -24.02
CA ALA A 498 -22.13 -0.50 -24.61
C ALA A 498 -21.93 -0.84 -26.10
N ASN A 499 -21.73 -2.12 -26.45
CA ASN A 499 -21.59 -2.54 -27.86
C ASN A 499 -22.79 -2.11 -28.72
N ALA A 500 -24.00 -2.21 -28.17
CA ALA A 500 -25.25 -1.84 -28.79
C ALA A 500 -25.29 -0.37 -29.24
N PHE A 501 -24.71 0.52 -28.42
CA PHE A 501 -24.65 1.96 -28.67
C PHE A 501 -23.35 2.37 -29.39
N GLY A 502 -22.62 1.42 -30.01
CA GLY A 502 -21.33 1.72 -30.64
C GLY A 502 -20.24 2.10 -29.64
N MET A 503 -20.48 1.86 -28.36
CA MET A 503 -19.62 2.17 -27.22
C MET A 503 -18.69 1.00 -26.84
N GLY A 504 -18.51 0.03 -27.75
CA GLY A 504 -17.74 -1.19 -27.50
C GLY A 504 -16.21 -1.04 -27.54
N ASP A 505 -15.72 0.05 -28.13
CA ASP A 505 -14.29 0.39 -28.25
C ASP A 505 -14.04 1.81 -27.75
N MET A 506 -14.61 2.13 -26.58
CA MET A 506 -14.45 3.45 -25.98
C MET A 506 -13.29 3.49 -25.02
N GLU A 507 -12.53 4.57 -25.11
CA GLU A 507 -11.57 4.93 -24.09
C GLU A 507 -12.30 5.42 -22.82
N ILE A 508 -11.79 4.98 -21.67
CA ILE A 508 -12.16 5.47 -20.35
C ILE A 508 -10.92 6.17 -19.82
N THR A 509 -11.03 7.47 -19.61
CA THR A 509 -9.92 8.28 -19.07
C THR A 509 -10.18 8.57 -17.60
N THR A 510 -9.30 8.11 -16.73
CA THR A 510 -9.32 8.46 -15.30
C THR A 510 -8.21 9.42 -14.98
N LYS A 511 -8.59 10.64 -14.60
CA LYS A 511 -7.67 11.70 -14.17
C LYS A 511 -7.43 11.63 -12.67
N LEU A 512 -6.16 11.69 -12.28
CA LEU A 512 -5.68 11.60 -10.91
C LEU A 512 -5.04 12.94 -10.53
N VAL A 513 -5.55 13.56 -9.48
CA VAL A 513 -5.01 14.82 -8.92
C VAL A 513 -4.85 14.67 -7.43
N GLY A 514 -3.62 14.78 -6.93
CA GLY A 514 -3.35 14.53 -5.52
C GLY A 514 -2.12 13.68 -5.24
N ALA A 515 -1.98 13.29 -3.97
CA ALA A 515 -1.02 12.30 -3.53
C ALA A 515 -1.73 11.09 -2.92
N THR A 516 -1.26 9.90 -3.31
CA THR A 516 -1.69 8.62 -2.76
C THR A 516 -0.81 8.23 -1.57
N LYS A 517 -1.36 7.42 -0.68
CA LYS A 517 -0.64 6.79 0.42
C LYS A 517 0.00 5.49 -0.07
N VAL A 518 1.28 5.29 0.24
CA VAL A 518 2.01 4.04 -0.03
C VAL A 518 2.59 3.51 1.27
N ASP A 519 2.10 2.36 1.71
CA ASP A 519 2.69 1.63 2.84
C ASP A 519 3.77 0.70 2.31
N GLN A 520 4.99 0.85 2.80
CA GLN A 520 6.13 0.07 2.33
C GLN A 520 6.88 -0.64 3.45
N THR A 521 7.40 -1.82 3.12
CA THR A 521 8.41 -2.52 3.89
C THR A 521 9.59 -2.80 2.97
N SER A 522 10.79 -2.35 3.36
CA SER A 522 12.00 -2.61 2.59
C SER A 522 13.22 -2.87 3.45
N ASN A 523 14.19 -3.56 2.87
CA ASN A 523 15.48 -3.78 3.48
C ASN A 523 16.60 -3.65 2.45
N GLY A 524 17.83 -3.53 2.92
CA GLY A 524 19.00 -3.58 2.06
C GLY A 524 20.30 -3.60 2.86
N ALA A 525 21.33 -4.19 2.26
CA ALA A 525 22.67 -4.18 2.80
C ALA A 525 23.72 -4.09 1.70
N ASP A 526 24.90 -3.56 2.03
CA ASP A 526 26.04 -3.48 1.12
C ASP A 526 27.36 -3.38 1.89
N LEU A 527 28.44 -3.79 1.23
CA LEU A 527 29.80 -3.63 1.67
C LEU A 527 30.51 -2.61 0.78
N ALA A 528 30.90 -1.47 1.36
CA ALA A 528 31.53 -0.38 0.65
C ALA A 528 32.94 -0.08 1.17
N PHE A 529 33.76 0.56 0.35
CA PHE A 529 35.17 0.80 0.62
C PHE A 529 35.52 2.28 0.51
N GLY A 530 36.49 2.71 1.32
CA GLY A 530 37.08 4.03 1.28
C GLY A 530 38.48 4.02 1.85
N TYR A 531 39.04 5.20 2.06
CA TYR A 531 40.35 5.37 2.69
C TYR A 531 40.44 6.68 3.45
N LYS A 532 41.39 6.75 4.38
CA LYS A 532 41.86 7.97 5.02
C LYS A 532 43.32 8.17 4.71
N PHE A 533 43.68 9.43 4.49
CA PHE A 533 45.06 9.89 4.42
C PHE A 533 45.26 10.93 5.51
N ALA A 534 46.35 10.83 6.25
CA ALA A 534 46.67 11.74 7.34
C ALA A 534 48.12 12.19 7.25
N MET A 535 48.36 13.44 7.60
CA MET A 535 49.68 14.03 7.71
C MET A 535 49.73 14.87 8.99
N SER A 536 50.83 14.76 9.73
CA SER A 536 51.06 15.58 10.92
C SER A 536 52.50 16.09 10.96
N VAL A 537 52.67 17.32 11.41
CA VAL A 537 53.96 17.99 11.54
C VAL A 537 54.10 18.66 12.90
N ARG A 538 55.28 18.52 13.52
CA ARG A 538 55.70 19.27 14.70
C ARG A 538 56.77 20.29 14.26
N PRO A 539 56.38 21.53 13.92
CA PRO A 539 57.27 22.46 13.20
C PRO A 539 58.40 23.03 14.07
N PHE A 540 58.23 23.05 15.39
CA PHE A 540 59.21 23.59 16.33
C PHE A 540 60.02 22.51 17.03
N GLU A 541 61.26 22.82 17.39
CA GLU A 541 62.15 21.86 18.08
C GLU A 541 61.63 21.41 19.43
N ASN A 542 60.87 22.28 20.12
CA ASN A 542 60.24 21.98 21.40
C ASN A 542 59.10 20.95 21.30
N ARG A 543 58.66 20.58 20.08
CA ARG A 543 57.60 19.60 19.79
C ARG A 543 56.25 19.87 20.48
N LYS A 544 56.02 21.07 21.02
CA LYS A 544 54.80 21.45 21.76
C LYS A 544 53.61 21.76 20.84
N THR A 545 53.87 22.04 19.57
CA THR A 545 52.83 22.32 18.57
C THR A 545 52.76 21.17 17.58
N THR A 546 51.56 20.65 17.34
CA THR A 546 51.29 19.67 16.28
C THR A 546 50.28 20.29 15.32
N LEU A 547 50.61 20.29 14.04
CA LEU A 547 49.72 20.62 12.94
C LEU A 547 49.33 19.33 12.25
N SER A 548 48.06 19.14 11.95
CA SER A 548 47.57 17.92 11.29
C SER A 548 46.58 18.24 10.18
N MET A 549 46.64 17.43 9.14
CA MET A 549 45.67 17.41 8.05
C MET A 549 45.20 15.96 7.86
N VAL A 550 43.89 15.75 7.84
CA VAL A 550 43.30 14.43 7.59
C VAL A 550 42.27 14.55 6.49
N TYR A 551 42.44 13.76 5.43
CA TYR A 551 41.47 13.59 4.35
C TYR A 551 40.78 12.25 4.50
N THR A 552 39.45 12.25 4.45
CA THR A 552 38.62 11.05 4.41
C THR A 552 37.91 10.98 3.06
N SER A 553 38.09 9.87 2.34
CA SER A 553 37.47 9.66 1.03
C SER A 553 35.94 9.52 1.15
N PRO A 554 35.19 9.78 0.06
CA PRO A 554 33.78 9.41 0.02
C PRO A 554 33.66 7.88 0.01
N VAL A 555 32.49 7.38 0.42
CA VAL A 555 32.15 5.95 0.39
C VAL A 555 30.74 5.85 -0.17
N THR A 556 30.57 5.12 -1.27
CA THR A 556 29.26 4.91 -1.92
C THR A 556 28.77 3.50 -1.60
N PHE A 557 27.56 3.41 -1.05
CA PHE A 557 26.84 2.16 -0.85
C PHE A 557 25.78 2.02 -1.93
N ASN A 558 25.62 0.81 -2.45
CA ASN A 558 24.51 0.38 -3.30
C ASN A 558 23.77 -0.72 -2.55
N LEU A 559 22.93 -0.34 -1.59
CA LEU A 559 22.19 -1.25 -0.73
C LEU A 559 21.22 -2.06 -1.57
N LYS A 560 21.47 -3.37 -1.69
CA LYS A 560 20.60 -4.30 -2.42
C LYS A 560 19.66 -4.98 -1.45
N GLY A 561 18.38 -5.03 -1.78
CA GLY A 561 17.41 -5.78 -1.01
C GLY A 561 16.05 -5.87 -1.69
N LYS A 562 15.00 -5.98 -0.89
CA LYS A 562 13.63 -6.22 -1.36
C LYS A 562 12.71 -5.09 -0.90
N LEU A 563 11.72 -4.80 -1.73
CA LEU A 563 10.61 -3.90 -1.43
C LEU A 563 9.29 -4.67 -1.53
N ASP A 564 8.41 -4.43 -0.57
CA ASP A 564 6.98 -4.76 -0.61
C ASP A 564 6.21 -3.47 -0.32
N ALA A 565 5.48 -2.96 -1.30
CA ALA A 565 4.80 -1.67 -1.24
C ALA A 565 3.35 -1.78 -1.70
N THR A 566 2.42 -1.33 -0.87
CA THR A 566 1.00 -1.26 -1.22
C THR A 566 0.60 0.19 -1.43
N THR A 567 0.12 0.49 -2.64
CA THR A 567 -0.35 1.81 -3.05
C THR A 567 -1.87 1.87 -2.98
N TYR A 568 -2.39 2.86 -2.25
CA TYR A 568 -3.82 3.05 -2.02
C TYR A 568 -4.38 4.15 -2.92
N ILE A 569 -4.68 3.82 -4.18
CA ILE A 569 -5.24 4.78 -5.14
C ILE A 569 -6.74 4.97 -4.86
N GLY A 570 -7.45 3.88 -4.52
CA GLY A 570 -8.90 3.90 -4.32
C GLY A 570 -9.69 4.27 -5.58
N GLY A 571 -10.96 4.60 -5.38
CA GLY A 571 -11.86 5.03 -6.45
C GLY A 571 -12.10 3.95 -7.52
N SER A 572 -12.26 4.38 -8.78
CA SER A 572 -12.44 3.46 -9.91
C SER A 572 -11.15 2.68 -10.25
N VAL A 573 -9.97 3.27 -10.01
CA VAL A 573 -8.68 2.64 -10.35
C VAL A 573 -8.39 1.44 -9.45
N GLY A 574 -8.47 1.63 -8.14
CA GLY A 574 -8.21 0.59 -7.14
C GLY A 574 -6.74 0.42 -6.76
N ASP A 575 -6.51 -0.44 -5.77
CA ASP A 575 -5.23 -0.54 -5.07
C ASP A 575 -4.31 -1.59 -5.69
N VAL A 576 -3.00 -1.35 -5.58
CA VAL A 576 -1.96 -2.21 -6.17
C VAL A 576 -0.88 -2.51 -5.15
N ASN A 577 -0.54 -3.78 -4.99
CA ASN A 577 0.68 -4.19 -4.31
C ASN A 577 1.80 -4.40 -5.33
N MET A 578 3.00 -3.92 -5.01
CA MET A 578 4.22 -4.10 -5.79
C MET A 578 5.27 -4.77 -4.92
N LYS A 579 5.85 -5.85 -5.46
CA LYS A 579 7.08 -6.45 -4.93
C LYS A 579 8.20 -6.25 -5.94
N ALA A 580 9.35 -5.74 -5.48
CA ALA A 580 10.47 -5.46 -6.36
C ALA A 580 11.82 -5.68 -5.67
N ASP A 581 12.86 -5.85 -6.49
CA ASP A 581 14.23 -5.71 -6.04
C ASP A 581 14.56 -4.22 -5.88
N LEU A 582 14.94 -3.83 -4.67
CA LEU A 582 15.33 -2.46 -4.33
C LEU A 582 16.84 -2.31 -4.42
N ASN A 583 17.31 -1.33 -5.18
CA ASN A 583 18.68 -0.82 -5.04
C ASN A 583 18.62 0.62 -4.54
N LEU A 584 19.26 0.88 -3.41
CA LEU A 584 19.34 2.20 -2.77
C LEU A 584 20.80 2.66 -2.73
N ALA A 585 21.13 3.65 -3.54
CA ALA A 585 22.44 4.28 -3.59
C ALA A 585 22.53 5.43 -2.58
N THR A 586 23.55 5.40 -1.73
CA THR A 586 23.83 6.48 -0.77
C THR A 586 25.32 6.69 -0.59
N THR A 587 25.75 7.96 -0.62
CA THR A 587 27.17 8.33 -0.52
C THR A 587 27.45 9.03 0.80
N LEU A 588 28.32 8.45 1.63
CA LEU A 588 28.97 9.16 2.71
C LEU A 588 29.95 10.18 2.13
N PRO A 589 29.92 11.44 2.59
CA PRO A 589 30.69 12.51 1.99
C PRO A 589 32.18 12.37 2.31
N SER A 590 33.02 12.89 1.41
CA SER A 590 34.42 13.15 1.75
C SER A 590 34.54 14.32 2.73
N SER A 591 35.59 14.34 3.54
CA SER A 591 35.93 15.50 4.38
C SER A 591 37.42 15.77 4.49
N ILE A 592 37.76 17.03 4.75
CA ILE A 592 39.11 17.49 5.08
C ILE A 592 39.07 18.12 6.46
N GLN A 593 39.96 17.67 7.34
CA GLN A 593 40.15 18.22 8.67
C GLN A 593 41.54 18.85 8.75
N ILE A 594 41.60 20.08 9.24
CA ILE A 594 42.83 20.81 9.54
C ILE A 594 42.81 21.11 11.03
N ALA A 595 43.86 20.71 11.74
CA ALA A 595 43.92 20.82 13.18
C ALA A 595 45.25 21.39 13.65
N ILE A 596 45.19 22.16 14.73
CA ILE A 596 46.35 22.65 15.47
C ILE A 596 46.16 22.33 16.94
N MET A 597 47.17 21.69 17.54
CA MET A 597 47.24 21.45 18.96
C MET A 597 48.49 22.11 19.53
N HIS A 598 48.35 22.86 20.62
CA HIS A 598 49.48 23.45 21.35
C HIS A 598 49.46 23.04 22.82
N TYR A 599 50.64 22.75 23.36
CA TYR A 599 50.83 22.27 24.72
C TYR A 599 51.43 23.32 25.65
N PHE A 600 50.64 23.81 26.61
CA PHE A 600 51.01 24.69 27.71
C PHE A 600 51.23 23.88 29.01
N GLU A 601 52.33 23.13 29.06
CA GLU A 601 52.81 22.31 30.20
C GLU A 601 51.92 21.18 30.69
N ARG A 602 50.70 21.46 31.12
CA ARG A 602 49.69 20.47 31.54
C ARG A 602 48.35 20.69 30.85
N LEU A 603 48.17 21.87 30.27
CA LEU A 603 47.02 22.20 29.45
C LEU A 603 47.39 22.05 27.99
N SER A 604 46.60 21.32 27.24
CA SER A 604 46.65 21.32 25.78
C SER A 604 45.38 21.95 25.24
N VAL A 605 45.56 22.76 24.21
CA VAL A 605 44.47 23.43 23.49
C VAL A 605 44.53 22.94 22.06
N GLU A 606 43.38 22.50 21.54
CA GLU A 606 43.25 22.03 20.18
C GLU A 606 42.11 22.75 19.45
N PHE A 607 42.40 23.20 18.23
CA PHE A 607 41.40 23.75 17.32
C PHE A 607 41.33 22.89 16.06
N VAL A 608 40.12 22.56 15.63
CA VAL A 608 39.86 21.77 14.42
C VAL A 608 38.88 22.52 13.52
N TYR A 609 39.26 22.66 12.26
CA TYR A 609 38.40 23.06 11.16
C TYR A 609 38.13 21.84 10.28
N GLU A 610 36.87 21.49 10.06
CA GLU A 610 36.48 20.43 9.12
C GLU A 610 35.61 21.01 8.02
N LYS A 611 35.92 20.68 6.76
CA LYS A 611 35.06 20.90 5.59
C LYS A 611 34.49 19.56 5.13
N ILE A 612 33.17 19.48 4.98
CA ILE A 612 32.45 18.25 4.59
C ILE A 612 31.72 18.49 3.27
N TYR A 613 31.98 17.62 2.28
CA TYR A 613 31.50 17.81 0.90
C TYR A 613 30.20 17.03 0.62
N TRP A 614 29.11 17.46 1.25
CA TRP A 614 27.79 16.82 1.11
C TRP A 614 27.13 17.03 -0.26
N SER A 615 27.50 18.07 -1.01
CA SER A 615 26.91 18.36 -2.33
C SER A 615 27.20 17.31 -3.40
N LYS A 616 28.14 16.39 -3.14
CA LYS A 616 28.57 15.35 -4.08
C LYS A 616 28.01 13.98 -3.71
N GLY A 617 27.77 13.16 -4.73
CA GLY A 617 27.34 11.77 -4.61
C GLY A 617 25.85 11.62 -4.30
N ASP A 618 25.35 10.40 -4.48
CA ASP A 618 23.94 10.09 -4.33
C ASP A 618 23.45 10.22 -2.88
N LYS A 619 22.19 10.62 -2.74
CA LYS A 619 21.53 10.83 -1.46
C LYS A 619 20.22 10.05 -1.45
N PHE A 620 20.32 8.78 -1.06
CA PHE A 620 19.17 7.86 -1.05
C PHE A 620 18.49 7.75 -2.42
N ALA A 621 19.29 7.70 -3.50
CA ALA A 621 18.76 7.47 -4.84
C ALA A 621 18.32 6.01 -4.95
N PHE A 622 17.06 5.77 -5.26
CA PHE A 622 16.51 4.42 -5.35
C PHE A 622 16.15 4.05 -6.78
N ASN A 623 16.27 2.77 -7.10
CA ASN A 623 15.68 2.18 -8.28
C ASN A 623 15.06 0.83 -7.94
N PHE A 624 14.11 0.43 -8.77
CA PHE A 624 13.43 -0.85 -8.67
C PHE A 624 13.79 -1.70 -9.88
N SER A 625 13.93 -3.00 -9.66
CA SER A 625 14.10 -3.98 -10.72
C SER A 625 13.20 -5.19 -10.47
N ASN A 626 12.84 -5.89 -11.54
CA ASN A 626 11.93 -7.04 -11.49
C ASN A 626 10.60 -6.75 -10.74
N PRO A 627 9.88 -5.64 -11.05
CA PRO A 627 8.64 -5.34 -10.37
C PRO A 627 7.59 -6.42 -10.66
N GLN A 628 6.87 -6.82 -9.62
CA GLN A 628 5.75 -7.76 -9.68
C GLN A 628 4.55 -7.07 -9.07
N PHE A 629 3.52 -6.86 -9.88
CA PHE A 629 2.29 -6.19 -9.48
C PHE A 629 1.20 -7.21 -9.17
N THR A 630 0.53 -7.02 -8.04
CA THR A 630 -0.68 -7.76 -7.68
C THR A 630 -1.80 -6.73 -7.50
N PRO A 631 -2.81 -6.71 -8.39
CA PRO A 631 -3.97 -5.85 -8.21
C PRO A 631 -4.78 -6.34 -7.00
N LEU A 632 -5.35 -5.40 -6.25
CA LEU A 632 -6.08 -5.68 -5.02
C LEU A 632 -7.56 -5.30 -5.10
N SER A 633 -7.91 -4.26 -5.87
CA SER A 633 -9.28 -3.76 -6.01
C SER A 633 -9.45 -2.94 -7.31
N GLY A 634 -10.67 -2.52 -7.64
CA GLY A 634 -10.94 -1.60 -8.76
C GLY A 634 -10.60 -2.13 -10.16
N MET A 635 -10.42 -1.20 -11.11
CA MET A 635 -10.06 -1.47 -12.51
C MET A 635 -8.78 -2.28 -12.67
N VAL A 636 -7.79 -2.06 -11.81
CA VAL A 636 -6.48 -2.69 -11.93
C VAL A 636 -6.56 -4.21 -11.86
N MET A 637 -7.64 -4.78 -11.32
CA MET A 637 -7.93 -6.23 -11.33
C MET A 637 -8.03 -6.83 -12.74
N GLN A 638 -8.28 -6.00 -13.75
CA GLN A 638 -8.44 -6.42 -15.14
C GLN A 638 -7.22 -6.04 -15.99
N PHE A 639 -6.23 -5.36 -15.42
CA PHE A 639 -5.07 -4.90 -16.16
C PHE A 639 -4.09 -6.03 -16.41
N THR A 640 -3.48 -6.00 -17.59
CA THR A 640 -2.30 -6.82 -17.89
C THR A 640 -1.11 -6.36 -17.03
N PRO A 641 -0.11 -7.24 -16.78
CA PRO A 641 1.10 -6.86 -16.07
C PRO A 641 1.81 -5.63 -16.68
N GLN A 642 1.80 -5.50 -18.01
CA GLN A 642 2.41 -4.37 -18.71
C GLN A 642 1.68 -3.05 -18.46
N GLN A 643 0.34 -3.08 -18.37
CA GLN A 643 -0.45 -1.90 -18.02
C GLN A 643 -0.18 -1.46 -16.58
N LEU A 644 -0.06 -2.40 -15.64
CA LEU A 644 0.31 -2.10 -14.25
C LEU A 644 1.71 -1.51 -14.14
N GLU A 645 2.66 -2.03 -14.92
CA GLU A 645 4.03 -1.47 -14.97
C GLU A 645 4.04 -0.05 -15.52
N GLY A 646 3.26 0.24 -16.56
CA GLY A 646 3.13 1.60 -17.12
C GLY A 646 2.53 2.62 -16.14
N MET A 647 1.81 2.18 -15.10
CA MET A 647 1.29 3.08 -14.07
C MET A 647 2.40 3.63 -13.14
N MET A 648 3.59 3.03 -13.12
CA MET A 648 4.72 3.57 -12.35
C MET A 648 5.13 4.97 -12.80
N ASP A 649 4.94 5.29 -14.08
CA ASP A 649 5.29 6.59 -14.66
C ASP A 649 4.39 7.74 -14.17
N LEU A 650 3.28 7.41 -13.50
CA LEU A 650 2.39 8.40 -12.88
C LEU A 650 3.00 8.98 -11.60
N ALA A 651 3.88 8.24 -10.93
CA ALA A 651 4.45 8.64 -9.66
C ALA A 651 5.59 9.65 -9.82
N ASP A 652 5.48 10.80 -9.15
CA ASP A 652 6.61 11.71 -9.00
C ASP A 652 7.55 11.23 -7.88
N TYR A 653 8.54 10.44 -8.28
CA TYR A 653 9.59 9.96 -7.37
C TYR A 653 10.57 11.07 -6.93
N GLY A 654 10.63 12.20 -7.64
CA GLY A 654 11.46 13.35 -7.28
C GLY A 654 10.96 14.03 -6.01
N ALA A 655 9.64 14.08 -5.82
CA ALA A 655 9.00 14.63 -4.63
C ALA A 655 9.33 13.86 -3.33
N VAL A 656 9.76 12.60 -3.43
CA VAL A 656 10.13 11.75 -2.27
C VAL A 656 11.65 11.59 -2.11
N ALA A 657 12.46 12.27 -2.94
CA ALA A 657 13.91 12.21 -2.87
C ALA A 657 14.46 13.00 -1.66
N MET A 658 14.70 12.31 -0.55
CA MET A 658 15.10 12.89 0.75
C MET A 658 16.44 13.66 0.75
N GLY A 659 17.20 13.50 -0.33
CA GLY A 659 18.57 13.95 -0.47
C GLY A 659 18.78 15.24 -1.25
N ASP A 660 17.73 15.75 -1.86
CA ASP A 660 17.86 16.86 -2.81
C ASP A 660 18.22 18.18 -2.10
N GLY A 661 19.11 18.96 -2.72
CA GLY A 661 19.54 20.27 -2.24
C GLY A 661 20.57 20.29 -1.11
N TRP A 662 21.16 19.15 -0.71
CA TRP A 662 22.18 19.11 0.34
C TRP A 662 23.43 19.92 -0.03
N LYS A 663 23.95 20.71 0.92
CA LYS A 663 25.07 21.65 0.69
C LYS A 663 26.30 21.28 1.49
N ASP A 664 27.48 21.65 0.97
CA ASP A 664 28.74 21.47 1.68
C ASP A 664 28.77 22.28 2.98
N THR A 665 29.22 21.66 4.07
CA THR A 665 29.18 22.26 5.42
C THR A 665 30.57 22.46 5.99
N ILE A 666 30.65 23.22 7.08
CA ILE A 666 31.83 23.29 7.94
C ILE A 666 31.49 22.88 9.37
N ALA A 667 32.50 22.40 10.08
CA ALA A 667 32.49 22.21 11.51
C ALA A 667 33.72 22.85 12.17
N LEU A 668 33.50 23.51 13.30
CA LEU A 668 34.52 24.21 14.08
C LEU A 668 34.55 23.63 15.49
N ARG A 669 35.73 23.27 15.98
CA ARG A 669 35.84 22.59 17.27
C ARG A 669 37.00 23.13 18.09
N LEU A 670 36.76 23.35 19.38
CA LEU A 670 37.75 23.76 20.36
C LEU A 670 37.75 22.75 21.51
N GLY A 671 38.93 22.16 21.76
CA GLY A 671 39.16 21.18 22.81
C GLY A 671 40.21 21.66 23.79
N LEU A 672 39.96 21.40 25.08
CA LEU A 672 40.89 21.63 26.18
C LEU A 672 41.13 20.30 26.89
N THR A 673 42.39 19.92 27.03
CA THR A 673 42.76 18.72 27.80
C THR A 673 43.80 19.07 28.85
N TYR A 674 43.47 18.85 30.13
CA TYR A 674 44.30 19.18 31.29
C TYR A 674 44.73 17.92 32.05
N LEU A 675 46.04 17.72 32.19
CA LEU A 675 46.62 16.63 32.97
C LEU A 675 46.90 17.09 34.41
N THR A 676 46.14 16.56 35.36
CA THR A 676 46.30 16.86 36.79
C THR A 676 47.51 16.14 37.40
N GLN A 677 48.01 16.63 38.54
CA GLN A 677 49.09 15.98 39.31
C GLN A 677 48.75 14.56 39.77
N LYS A 678 47.45 14.23 39.88
CA LYS A 678 46.97 12.92 40.31
C LYS A 678 46.76 11.97 39.13
N ASN A 679 47.44 12.17 37.99
CA ASN A 679 47.31 11.34 36.79
C ASN A 679 45.85 11.18 36.32
N MET A 680 45.12 12.29 36.30
CA MET A 680 43.77 12.35 35.75
C MET A 680 43.74 13.38 34.63
N LEU A 681 43.25 12.96 33.47
CA LEU A 681 42.90 13.83 32.35
C LEU A 681 41.53 14.41 32.60
N LEU A 682 41.42 15.73 32.46
CA LEU A 682 40.16 16.44 32.37
C LEU A 682 40.03 17.00 30.95
N MET A 683 38.88 16.81 30.33
CA MET A 683 38.60 17.21 28.95
C MET A 683 37.37 18.09 28.92
N PHE A 684 37.42 19.17 28.14
CA PHE A 684 36.32 20.11 27.92
C PHE A 684 36.29 20.55 26.46
N SER A 685 35.12 20.77 25.90
CA SER A 685 35.01 21.24 24.52
C SER A 685 33.76 22.06 24.24
N ALA A 686 33.88 22.85 23.18
CA ALA A 686 32.76 23.48 22.48
C ALA A 686 32.95 23.25 20.97
N ALA A 687 31.87 22.96 20.25
CA ALA A 687 31.90 22.80 18.81
C ALA A 687 30.62 23.36 18.14
N PHE A 688 30.76 23.68 16.86
CA PHE A 688 29.68 24.12 16.00
C PHE A 688 29.72 23.33 14.69
N ASP A 689 28.64 22.63 14.38
CA ASP A 689 28.49 21.83 13.17
C ASP A 689 27.33 22.38 12.32
N GLN A 690 27.60 22.77 11.08
CA GLN A 690 26.56 23.20 10.15
C GLN A 690 25.78 22.01 9.57
N SER A 691 24.46 22.15 9.44
CA SER A 691 23.64 21.15 8.78
C SER A 691 23.73 21.23 7.25
N PRO A 692 23.85 20.09 6.55
CA PRO A 692 23.80 20.06 5.10
C PRO A 692 22.38 20.13 4.55
N VAL A 693 21.37 19.89 5.37
CA VAL A 693 19.98 19.69 4.93
C VAL A 693 19.29 21.03 4.68
N PRO A 694 18.60 21.21 3.53
CA PRO A 694 17.72 22.34 3.31
C PRO A 694 16.65 22.44 4.41
N GLN A 695 16.50 23.62 4.99
CA GLN A 695 15.60 23.81 6.12
C GLN A 695 14.14 23.98 5.69
N ASP A 696 13.89 24.17 4.39
CA ASP A 696 12.61 24.46 3.74
C ASP A 696 12.06 23.30 2.89
N LYS A 697 12.66 22.10 2.97
CA LYS A 697 12.26 20.90 2.23
C LYS A 697 11.96 19.72 3.16
N ILE A 698 11.02 18.88 2.75
CA ILE A 698 10.75 17.60 3.40
C ILE A 698 11.87 16.61 3.08
N GLY A 699 12.34 15.93 4.12
CA GLY A 699 13.52 15.08 4.08
C GLY A 699 14.01 14.75 5.49
N ILE A 700 15.25 14.26 5.60
CA ILE A 700 15.82 13.88 6.91
C ILE A 700 15.93 15.12 7.80
N PRO A 701 15.27 15.17 8.97
CA PRO A 701 15.32 16.33 9.85
C PRO A 701 16.74 16.54 10.38
N ASP A 702 17.33 17.69 10.09
CA ASP A 702 18.63 18.09 10.63
C ASP A 702 18.74 19.62 10.70
N SER A 703 19.58 20.12 11.60
CA SER A 703 19.82 21.54 11.78
C SER A 703 21.18 21.80 12.45
N ASN A 704 21.62 23.06 12.43
CA ASN A 704 22.92 23.45 12.96
C ASN A 704 23.06 23.04 14.43
N ALA A 705 24.17 22.42 14.79
CA ALA A 705 24.41 21.90 16.13
C ALA A 705 25.44 22.74 16.88
N TYR A 706 25.13 23.09 18.13
CA TYR A 706 26.03 23.65 19.12
C TYR A 706 26.34 22.57 20.15
N MET A 707 27.60 22.15 20.23
CA MET A 707 27.98 20.98 21.02
C MET A 707 28.86 21.36 22.20
N PHE A 708 28.62 20.73 23.35
CA PHE A 708 29.41 20.90 24.57
C PHE A 708 29.80 19.54 25.12
N GLY A 709 31.08 19.38 25.43
CA GLY A 709 31.63 18.10 25.85
C GLY A 709 32.45 18.25 27.13
N LEU A 710 32.41 17.20 27.96
CA LEU A 710 33.21 17.10 29.16
C LEU A 710 33.59 15.64 29.42
N GLY A 711 34.74 15.41 30.03
CA GLY A 711 35.15 14.05 30.36
C GLY A 711 36.32 13.97 31.31
N ALA A 712 36.48 12.79 31.89
CA ALA A 712 37.59 12.48 32.77
C ALA A 712 38.15 11.08 32.45
N GLN A 713 39.47 10.96 32.43
CA GLN A 713 40.17 9.69 32.28
C GLN A 713 41.23 9.56 33.36
N LYS A 714 41.25 8.44 34.07
CA LYS A 714 42.20 8.13 35.12
C LYS A 714 43.23 7.13 34.59
N LEU A 715 44.52 7.47 34.72
CA LEU A 715 45.58 6.48 34.54
C LEU A 715 45.72 5.68 35.85
N ILE A 716 45.54 4.36 35.77
CA ILE A 716 45.52 3.41 36.87
C ILE A 716 46.77 2.52 36.75
N GLY A 717 47.76 2.80 37.60
CA GLY A 717 49.09 2.19 37.46
C GLY A 717 49.77 2.62 36.15
N GLU A 718 50.63 1.75 35.61
CA GLU A 718 51.40 2.03 34.38
C GLU A 718 50.77 1.44 33.10
N LYS A 719 49.67 0.69 33.23
CA LYS A 719 49.14 -0.16 32.15
C LYS A 719 47.67 0.04 31.84
N TRP A 720 46.87 0.57 32.76
CA TRP A 720 45.41 0.64 32.58
C TRP A 720 44.92 2.07 32.61
N ASN A 721 43.95 2.41 31.77
CA ASN A 721 43.20 3.65 31.90
C ASN A 721 41.70 3.37 31.82
N ALA A 722 40.93 4.07 32.66
CA ALA A 722 39.48 4.05 32.62
C ALA A 722 38.96 5.48 32.58
N GLY A 723 37.87 5.72 31.87
CA GLY A 723 37.30 7.06 31.79
C GLY A 723 35.84 7.10 31.38
N VAL A 724 35.25 8.27 31.60
CA VAL A 724 33.90 8.63 31.20
C VAL A 724 33.92 9.96 30.44
N GLY A 725 33.14 10.03 29.37
CA GLY A 725 33.03 11.20 28.50
C GLY A 725 31.56 11.44 28.16
N TYR A 726 31.17 12.70 28.13
CA TYR A 726 29.81 13.12 27.82
C TYR A 726 29.84 14.23 26.78
N SER A 727 28.93 14.16 25.82
CA SER A 727 28.66 15.20 24.82
C SER A 727 27.18 15.50 24.76
N LEU A 728 26.85 16.78 24.70
CA LEU A 728 25.52 17.31 24.43
C LEU A 728 25.59 18.09 23.12
N ALA A 729 24.79 17.72 22.12
CA ALA A 729 24.58 18.50 20.91
C ALA A 729 23.19 19.16 20.94
N LEU A 730 23.18 20.49 20.82
CA LEU A 730 21.99 21.32 20.75
C LEU A 730 21.68 21.74 19.31
N LYS A 731 20.59 21.24 18.72
CA LYS A 731 20.26 21.46 17.30
C LYS A 731 19.24 22.57 17.04
N ASP A 732 19.55 23.60 16.26
CA ASP A 732 18.64 24.73 16.08
C ASP A 732 17.51 24.44 15.07
N GLY A 733 16.44 23.78 15.53
CA GLY A 733 15.28 23.41 14.70
C GLY A 733 14.35 24.57 14.31
N ARG A 734 14.59 25.80 14.77
CA ARG A 734 13.65 26.93 14.59
C ARG A 734 13.45 27.38 13.14
N LYS A 735 14.41 27.05 12.25
CA LYS A 735 14.31 27.34 10.81
C LYS A 735 13.83 26.16 9.99
N SER A 736 13.73 24.98 10.60
CA SER A 736 13.29 23.75 9.95
C SER A 736 11.79 23.80 9.71
N ILE A 737 11.34 23.22 8.61
CA ILE A 737 9.93 22.89 8.38
C ILE A 737 9.32 22.05 9.51
N TYR A 738 10.16 21.25 10.19
CA TYR A 738 9.81 20.50 11.40
C TYR A 738 9.95 21.43 12.60
N GLN A 739 8.93 22.25 12.83
CA GLN A 739 8.95 23.22 13.92
C GLN A 739 8.80 22.51 15.26
N THR A 740 9.91 22.47 16.00
CA THR A 740 9.95 22.16 17.42
C THR A 740 10.12 23.49 18.15
N GLY A 741 9.29 23.83 19.13
CA GLY A 741 9.36 25.11 19.86
C GLY A 741 10.64 25.36 20.69
N GLY A 742 11.78 24.73 20.37
CA GLY A 742 13.06 24.80 21.06
C GLY A 742 14.23 24.26 20.22
N PHE A 743 15.42 24.11 20.84
CA PHE A 743 16.55 23.41 20.22
C PHE A 743 16.29 21.92 20.15
N GLY A 744 17.21 21.15 19.59
CA GLY A 744 17.26 19.72 19.65
C GLY A 744 18.29 19.15 20.60
N GLN A 745 18.11 17.94 21.13
CA GLN A 745 19.11 17.31 22.00
C GLN A 745 19.56 15.94 21.52
N LEU A 746 20.88 15.76 21.43
CA LEU A 746 21.54 14.47 21.30
C LEU A 746 22.56 14.36 22.42
N HIS A 747 22.46 13.28 23.19
CA HIS A 747 23.37 12.97 24.29
C HIS A 747 24.21 11.75 23.94
N LEU A 748 25.52 11.88 24.11
CA LEU A 748 26.45 10.77 23.99
C LEU A 748 27.12 10.57 25.34
N LEU A 749 27.03 9.36 25.88
CA LEU A 749 27.74 8.94 27.08
C LEU A 749 28.69 7.80 26.72
N SER A 750 29.99 8.04 26.83
CA SER A 750 31.02 7.06 26.53
C SER A 750 31.74 6.63 27.80
N VAL A 751 31.93 5.32 27.96
CA VAL A 751 32.81 4.72 28.96
C VAL A 751 33.88 3.93 28.24
N SER A 752 35.14 4.11 28.64
CA SER A 752 36.28 3.43 28.01
C SER A 752 37.16 2.76 29.04
N PHE A 753 37.71 1.63 28.61
CA PHE A 753 38.77 0.91 29.29
C PHE A 753 39.88 0.62 28.28
N SER A 754 41.10 1.06 28.62
CA SER A 754 42.27 0.89 27.75
C SER A 754 43.43 0.27 28.49
N ARG A 755 44.27 -0.44 27.74
CA ARG A 755 45.44 -1.16 28.25
C ARG A 755 46.66 -0.93 27.37
N GLN A 756 47.75 -0.50 27.99
CA GLN A 756 49.08 -0.48 27.40
C GLN A 756 49.83 -1.77 27.74
N PHE A 757 50.52 -2.37 26.77
CA PHE A 757 51.25 -3.64 26.94
C PHE A 757 52.60 -3.67 26.23
#